data_AF-A0A836GPD9-F1
#
_entry.id   AF-A0A836GPD9-F1
#
_cell.length_a   1.000
_cell.length_b   1.000
_cell.length_c   1.000
_cell.angle_alpha   90.00
_cell.angle_beta   90.00
_cell.angle_gamma   90.00
#
_symmetry.space_group_name_H-M   'P 1'
#
loop_
_entity.id
_entity.type
_entity.pdbx_description
1 polymer ?
#
loop_
_entity_poly.entity_id
_entity_poly.type
_entity_poly.pdbx_seq_one_letter_code
_entity_poly.pdbx_strand_id
1 'polypeptide(L)'
;MNKNYPGRITSAPLAQQARGMAVRSGAPASFLDRAGTGAGAQQQHHHHHSNLPRAPRAKPTTSVQAPSPAPPQFKEDAEEEHSGAAEAVPSDVAYPEDHVYNVEDFVKLRKCQAPVPSEVMEYARAMWKEMPENMDDMENNSLRDNLFREQNASTMSKVMTDRKINNEVLGILGKVTASNLEKMKKELTDLPIRQSTKEEIDEVIKVFFNKSTKPEDSCYTHLYVQLIAHLISSIGEREEAGRMIRSEVLRQCRSTFMNSGAEAVELEKRMATMSPEDAEMERIQFSGKQKANIQFLGLMFTSRLVRQKVVHAVLDSLLYGPGHRRHIPTDYSLIHFMELLQVCGPHLDAAFYEDPLPRYRETITELSNSHPQKRIQFLLQNFLETMNNNWVPLHGPGARRTEGSGNGALSNSSGAGSPVNNNGRGGHASAMPPAPVPIQEAQPRIPDYEEFSKVMDDFFMSSSVDEIVSIMSSIPPEVVVVYCTKWLGRYINTYKYTAERTRLGELFETLMKKGALTVEQAQEALLQHVQKSAEEELFTDIPKYFVHWASLIKHGHSVFPYSLHTKVLNMLVDNHVSIEVIANMVRDVEADTKPEQLRDLKPQDRFRVLQALLRYTPPMFVHESDDDQQPKQTVLDVVGAIDPEVTYFNELCTSYDDDNFHASPALSDMQKQSPFLCASAFFTFVRYDVNFLCTQYKELLRKIFTARPADTLLVEVYLQWKCLGCSHRFLFAFIRKVLDVVNNRLDVLNKLAAQLRTVFKEDTLVSLMEEAIKERK
;
A
#
# COMPACT_ATOMS: atom_id res chain seq x y z
N MET A 1 6.27 34.02 66.95
CA MET A 1 5.45 34.35 65.76
C MET A 1 5.04 33.01 65.13
N ASN A 2 3.77 32.62 65.02
CA ASN A 2 2.64 33.16 64.23
C ASN A 2 2.74 32.93 62.71
N LYS A 3 1.72 32.41 62.00
CA LYS A 3 0.64 31.43 62.33
C LYS A 3 -0.17 31.04 61.06
N ASN A 4 -0.72 29.82 61.05
CA ASN A 4 -1.98 29.39 60.37
C ASN A 4 -2.18 29.42 58.83
N TYR A 5 -2.40 28.20 58.28
CA TYR A 5 -3.36 27.83 57.20
C TYR A 5 -4.84 27.96 57.68
N PRO A 6 -5.93 27.57 56.94
CA PRO A 6 -6.10 27.12 55.53
C PRO A 6 -7.27 27.80 54.73
N GLY A 7 -7.58 27.31 53.52
CA GLY A 7 -8.87 27.50 52.82
C GLY A 7 -9.13 26.44 51.73
N ARG A 8 -10.38 25.93 51.58
CA ARG A 8 -10.75 24.79 50.69
C ARG A 8 -12.29 24.69 50.51
N ILE A 9 -12.77 23.96 49.47
CA ILE A 9 -14.11 23.30 49.32
C ILE A 9 -15.28 24.10 48.62
N THR A 10 -15.62 23.70 47.37
CA THR A 10 -16.95 23.80 46.66
C THR A 10 -17.52 25.22 46.35
N SER A 11 -18.63 25.43 45.60
CA SER A 11 -19.66 24.56 44.97
C SER A 11 -20.27 25.17 43.67
N ALA A 12 -21.03 24.37 42.90
CA ALA A 12 -22.09 24.85 41.98
C ALA A 12 -23.41 25.10 42.79
N PRO A 13 -24.56 25.60 42.25
CA PRO A 13 -25.01 25.71 40.84
C PRO A 13 -25.82 27.01 40.52
N LEU A 14 -26.81 26.91 39.60
CA LEU A 14 -27.91 27.85 39.22
C LEU A 14 -27.65 28.89 38.10
N ALA A 15 -28.76 29.34 37.49
CA ALA A 15 -28.82 30.11 36.24
C ALA A 15 -30.08 31.01 36.14
N GLN A 16 -30.00 32.10 35.36
CA GLN A 16 -31.08 32.89 34.73
C GLN A 16 -30.41 33.83 33.67
N GLN A 17 -30.86 33.91 32.41
CA GLN A 17 -32.00 34.65 31.84
C GLN A 17 -31.85 36.20 31.83
N ALA A 18 -32.25 36.95 30.78
CA ALA A 18 -32.85 36.58 29.48
C ALA A 18 -32.85 37.73 28.43
N ARG A 19 -33.41 37.40 27.24
CA ARG A 19 -33.72 38.25 26.04
C ARG A 19 -32.51 38.52 25.14
N GLY A 20 -32.64 38.75 23.83
CA GLY A 20 -33.79 38.79 22.91
C GLY A 20 -33.34 39.32 21.53
N MET A 21 -34.08 39.30 20.41
CA MET A 21 -35.41 38.80 19.99
C MET A 21 -35.43 38.76 18.42
N ALA A 22 -36.41 38.21 17.67
CA ALA A 22 -37.31 37.05 17.79
C ALA A 22 -38.38 37.10 16.65
N VAL A 23 -38.30 36.23 15.63
CA VAL A 23 -39.30 36.00 14.55
C VAL A 23 -39.14 34.52 14.12
N ARG A 24 -39.99 33.52 14.44
CA ARG A 24 -41.40 33.19 14.04
C ARG A 24 -41.61 33.04 12.52
N SER A 25 -42.35 32.07 11.96
CA SER A 25 -43.04 30.82 12.42
C SER A 25 -43.57 30.09 11.15
N GLY A 26 -43.96 28.81 11.12
CA GLY A 26 -44.14 27.76 12.14
C GLY A 26 -44.68 26.44 11.55
N ALA A 27 -45.30 25.58 12.37
CA ALA A 27 -45.96 24.29 12.03
C ALA A 27 -47.46 24.34 12.49
N PRO A 28 -48.31 23.27 12.62
CA PRO A 28 -48.06 21.81 12.60
C PRO A 28 -49.16 20.86 11.99
N ALA A 29 -48.90 19.53 12.05
CA ALA A 29 -49.75 18.33 12.31
C ALA A 29 -51.29 18.29 11.95
N SER A 30 -51.91 17.13 11.64
CA SER A 30 -52.19 16.02 12.61
C SER A 30 -53.14 14.92 12.07
N PHE A 31 -53.27 13.78 12.80
CA PHE A 31 -54.41 12.80 12.85
C PHE A 31 -54.73 11.92 11.59
N LEU A 32 -55.25 10.68 11.61
CA LEU A 32 -55.58 9.55 12.55
C LEU A 32 -55.30 8.20 11.79
N ASP A 33 -55.05 7.01 12.37
CA ASP A 33 -55.95 6.01 13.02
C ASP A 33 -57.28 5.70 12.24
N ARG A 34 -57.81 4.47 12.03
CA ARG A 34 -57.41 3.08 12.37
C ARG A 34 -58.31 2.02 11.65
N ALA A 35 -57.79 0.79 11.43
CA ALA A 35 -58.52 -0.47 11.06
C ALA A 35 -59.28 -0.53 9.69
N GLY A 36 -59.61 -1.69 9.08
CA GLY A 36 -59.17 -3.08 9.33
C GLY A 36 -60.13 -4.17 8.78
N THR A 37 -59.61 -5.22 8.10
CA THR A 37 -60.31 -6.43 7.55
C THR A 37 -61.40 -6.19 6.47
N GLY A 38 -61.75 -7.10 5.53
CA GLY A 38 -61.23 -8.43 5.13
C GLY A 38 -62.15 -9.11 4.07
N ALA A 39 -61.65 -10.10 3.29
CA ALA A 39 -62.24 -10.74 2.07
C ALA A 39 -62.24 -9.84 0.79
N GLY A 40 -62.23 -10.31 -0.47
CA GLY A 40 -62.26 -11.67 -1.08
C GLY A 40 -63.48 -11.83 -2.03
N ALA A 41 -63.42 -12.36 -3.26
CA ALA A 41 -62.34 -12.83 -4.17
C ALA A 41 -62.91 -13.10 -5.60
N GLN A 42 -62.11 -13.17 -6.70
CA GLN A 42 -62.30 -14.06 -7.90
C GLN A 42 -61.32 -13.80 -9.10
N GLN A 43 -60.83 -14.91 -9.71
CA GLN A 43 -60.44 -15.20 -11.13
C GLN A 43 -59.51 -14.23 -11.95
N GLN A 44 -58.33 -14.62 -12.50
CA GLN A 44 -57.96 -15.56 -13.61
C GLN A 44 -58.20 -14.98 -15.05
N HIS A 45 -57.36 -15.11 -16.10
CA HIS A 45 -56.33 -16.08 -16.60
C HIS A 45 -55.18 -15.37 -17.40
N HIS A 46 -53.91 -15.85 -17.51
CA HIS A 46 -53.25 -16.74 -18.55
C HIS A 46 -53.40 -16.34 -20.05
N HIS A 47 -52.46 -16.53 -21.02
CA HIS A 47 -51.13 -17.23 -21.10
C HIS A 47 -50.24 -16.79 -22.32
N HIS A 48 -48.90 -16.92 -22.21
CA HIS A 48 -47.81 -17.31 -23.19
C HIS A 48 -47.64 -16.83 -24.67
N HIS A 49 -46.35 -16.55 -25.02
CA HIS A 49 -45.57 -16.74 -26.30
C HIS A 49 -46.11 -16.14 -27.64
N SER A 50 -45.34 -15.84 -28.72
CA SER A 50 -44.08 -16.40 -29.26
C SER A 50 -43.26 -15.45 -30.18
N ASN A 51 -42.06 -15.88 -30.57
CA ASN A 51 -41.09 -15.47 -31.64
C ASN A 51 -41.63 -14.79 -32.94
N LEU A 52 -40.72 -14.14 -33.73
CA LEU A 52 -40.36 -14.44 -35.16
C LEU A 52 -39.37 -13.36 -35.77
N PRO A 53 -38.76 -13.54 -36.98
CA PRO A 53 -37.44 -12.96 -37.30
C PRO A 53 -37.25 -12.31 -38.73
N ARG A 54 -36.14 -12.65 -39.41
CA ARG A 54 -35.33 -11.94 -40.44
C ARG A 54 -35.77 -12.12 -41.92
N ALA A 55 -35.88 -11.00 -42.66
CA ALA A 55 -35.69 -10.84 -44.14
C ALA A 55 -36.71 -11.54 -45.10
N PRO A 56 -36.56 -11.53 -46.45
CA PRO A 56 -36.59 -10.37 -47.39
C PRO A 56 -37.45 -10.59 -48.68
N ARG A 57 -37.79 -9.54 -49.47
CA ARG A 57 -37.94 -9.55 -50.97
C ARG A 57 -38.19 -8.15 -51.60
N ALA A 58 -38.33 -8.06 -52.93
CA ALA A 58 -38.11 -6.82 -53.71
C ALA A 58 -38.90 -6.67 -55.05
N LYS A 59 -38.86 -5.44 -55.61
CA LYS A 59 -39.13 -5.02 -57.01
C LYS A 59 -40.62 -5.06 -57.49
N PRO A 60 -41.04 -4.37 -58.60
CA PRO A 60 -40.37 -4.00 -59.88
C PRO A 60 -39.74 -2.57 -59.86
N THR A 61 -39.48 -1.75 -60.92
CA THR A 61 -39.91 -1.72 -62.35
C THR A 61 -38.86 -1.12 -63.33
N THR A 62 -39.20 -0.16 -64.21
CA THR A 62 -38.55 0.23 -65.50
C THR A 62 -38.80 1.74 -65.81
N SER A 63 -38.20 2.49 -66.75
CA SER A 63 -37.15 2.37 -67.83
C SER A 63 -36.75 3.82 -68.29
N VAL A 64 -35.71 4.16 -69.10
CA VAL A 64 -35.51 3.95 -70.57
C VAL A 64 -34.10 4.48 -71.04
N GLN A 65 -33.38 3.67 -71.86
CA GLN A 65 -32.39 3.92 -72.98
C GLN A 65 -31.44 5.16 -73.09
N ALA A 66 -30.21 4.96 -73.63
CA ALA A 66 -29.25 5.99 -74.12
C ALA A 66 -28.18 5.46 -75.15
N PRO A 67 -27.54 6.28 -76.04
CA PRO A 67 -26.52 5.84 -77.04
C PRO A 67 -25.18 6.67 -77.13
N SER A 68 -24.45 6.60 -78.26
CA SER A 68 -23.18 7.34 -78.64
C SER A 68 -23.11 7.49 -80.20
N PRO A 69 -22.00 7.79 -80.97
CA PRO A 69 -20.62 8.34 -80.69
C PRO A 69 -19.97 9.33 -81.75
N ALA A 70 -18.85 10.01 -81.39
CA ALA A 70 -17.63 10.39 -82.18
C ALA A 70 -17.68 11.34 -83.47
N PRO A 71 -16.58 11.57 -84.26
CA PRO A 71 -15.66 12.77 -84.30
C PRO A 71 -15.51 13.41 -85.74
N PRO A 72 -14.40 14.02 -86.31
CA PRO A 72 -13.05 14.52 -85.88
C PRO A 72 -12.48 15.86 -86.54
N GLN A 73 -11.15 16.13 -86.44
CA GLN A 73 -10.18 16.71 -87.45
C GLN A 73 -9.73 18.22 -87.58
N PHE A 74 -8.39 18.41 -87.74
CA PHE A 74 -7.60 19.42 -88.53
C PHE A 74 -7.54 20.95 -88.16
N LYS A 75 -6.49 21.79 -88.44
CA LYS A 75 -5.04 21.67 -88.84
C LYS A 75 -4.35 23.09 -88.94
N GLU A 76 -3.09 23.29 -88.45
CA GLU A 76 -2.05 24.30 -88.91
C GLU A 76 -2.31 25.85 -88.84
N ASP A 77 -1.34 26.80 -88.82
CA ASP A 77 0.14 26.86 -88.49
C ASP A 77 0.65 28.33 -88.28
N ALA A 78 1.94 28.54 -87.91
CA ALA A 78 2.82 29.75 -88.01
C ALA A 78 2.46 31.05 -87.19
N GLU A 79 3.32 32.07 -86.89
CA GLU A 79 4.80 32.27 -86.77
C GLU A 79 5.08 33.62 -86.01
N GLU A 80 6.25 33.79 -85.36
CA GLU A 80 6.95 35.03 -84.88
C GLU A 80 6.18 36.16 -84.08
N GLU A 81 6.80 37.21 -83.51
CA GLU A 81 7.89 37.36 -82.53
C GLU A 81 7.95 38.86 -82.10
N HIS A 82 7.80 39.25 -80.81
CA HIS A 82 8.56 40.36 -80.15
C HIS A 82 8.12 40.71 -78.70
N SER A 83 8.90 41.56 -78.03
CA SER A 83 8.80 41.95 -76.61
C SER A 83 7.97 43.22 -76.32
N GLY A 84 7.30 43.27 -75.16
CA GLY A 84 6.74 44.49 -74.56
C GLY A 84 6.20 44.24 -73.16
N ALA A 85 6.28 45.22 -72.25
CA ALA A 85 5.91 45.04 -70.84
C ALA A 85 4.54 45.63 -70.48
N ALA A 86 3.85 44.95 -69.55
CA ALA A 86 2.78 45.44 -68.66
C ALA A 86 1.47 45.97 -69.30
N GLU A 87 0.45 45.09 -69.31
CA GLU A 87 -0.87 45.41 -68.72
C GLU A 87 -1.54 44.10 -68.25
N ALA A 88 -2.73 44.15 -67.63
CA ALA A 88 -3.24 43.06 -66.80
C ALA A 88 -4.70 42.65 -67.07
N VAL A 89 -4.96 41.32 -67.00
CA VAL A 89 -6.30 40.66 -66.92
C VAL A 89 -7.12 40.70 -68.24
N PRO A 90 -8.01 39.73 -68.56
CA PRO A 90 -8.11 38.30 -68.23
C PRO A 90 -8.03 37.38 -69.49
N SER A 91 -8.12 36.05 -69.32
CA SER A 91 -9.10 35.20 -70.05
C SER A 91 -9.01 33.72 -69.66
N ASP A 92 -10.11 33.00 -69.87
CA ASP A 92 -10.34 31.64 -69.39
C ASP A 92 -9.49 30.57 -70.09
N VAL A 93 -8.74 29.79 -69.32
CA VAL A 93 -8.53 28.37 -69.63
C VAL A 93 -9.50 27.59 -68.76
N ALA A 94 -10.64 27.19 -69.34
CA ALA A 94 -11.56 26.28 -68.67
C ALA A 94 -10.93 24.89 -68.62
N TYR A 95 -10.71 24.35 -67.42
CA TYR A 95 -10.24 23.00 -67.17
C TYR A 95 -11.45 22.08 -66.91
N PRO A 96 -11.87 21.21 -67.84
CA PRO A 96 -12.99 20.32 -67.61
C PRO A 96 -12.64 19.24 -66.58
N GLU A 97 -13.62 18.87 -65.75
CA GLU A 97 -13.46 17.84 -64.71
C GLU A 97 -13.24 16.44 -65.33
N ASP A 98 -13.95 16.12 -66.42
CA ASP A 98 -13.87 14.84 -67.14
C ASP A 98 -12.73 14.79 -68.20
N HIS A 99 -11.53 15.29 -67.89
CA HIS A 99 -10.39 15.23 -68.82
C HIS A 99 -9.16 14.51 -68.25
N VAL A 100 -8.60 13.57 -69.03
CA VAL A 100 -7.39 12.82 -68.66
C VAL A 100 -6.16 13.59 -69.13
N TYR A 101 -5.67 14.51 -68.29
CA TYR A 101 -4.47 15.28 -68.53
C TYR A 101 -3.20 14.42 -68.49
N ASN A 102 -2.20 14.73 -69.31
CA ASN A 102 -0.92 13.99 -69.31
C ASN A 102 -0.09 14.34 -68.06
N VAL A 103 0.32 13.30 -67.32
CA VAL A 103 1.19 13.41 -66.12
C VAL A 103 2.52 14.11 -66.45
N GLU A 104 3.04 13.95 -67.67
CA GLU A 104 4.29 14.61 -68.09
C GLU A 104 4.20 16.15 -68.06
N ASP A 105 3.01 16.73 -68.26
CA ASP A 105 2.81 18.18 -68.16
C ASP A 105 2.85 18.67 -66.71
N PHE A 106 2.31 17.90 -65.77
CA PHE A 106 2.47 18.16 -64.34
C PHE A 106 3.92 17.96 -63.86
N VAL A 107 4.66 17.01 -64.44
CA VAL A 107 6.09 16.81 -64.13
C VAL A 107 6.93 18.03 -64.54
N LYS A 108 6.54 18.80 -65.56
CA LYS A 108 7.20 20.08 -65.91
C LYS A 108 7.07 21.12 -64.78
N LEU A 109 5.94 21.15 -64.09
CA LEU A 109 5.68 22.07 -62.96
C LEU A 109 6.50 21.76 -61.70
N ARG A 110 7.10 20.56 -61.58
CA ARG A 110 7.94 20.14 -60.43
C ARG A 110 9.13 21.09 -60.12
N LYS A 111 9.55 21.92 -61.08
CA LYS A 111 10.63 22.91 -60.93
C LYS A 111 10.15 24.36 -60.83
N CYS A 112 8.84 24.61 -60.78
CA CYS A 112 8.32 25.97 -60.67
C CYS A 112 8.70 26.59 -59.32
N GLN A 113 9.27 27.80 -59.33
CA GLN A 113 9.65 28.54 -58.12
C GLN A 113 8.55 29.51 -57.65
N ALA A 114 7.45 29.65 -58.39
CA ALA A 114 6.28 30.39 -57.94
C ALA A 114 5.56 29.61 -56.83
N PRO A 115 5.08 30.29 -55.76
CA PRO A 115 4.27 29.64 -54.74
C PRO A 115 2.96 29.10 -55.34
N VAL A 116 2.55 27.92 -54.90
CA VAL A 116 1.30 27.28 -55.35
C VAL A 116 0.10 28.07 -54.81
N PRO A 117 -0.94 28.37 -55.63
CA PRO A 117 -2.14 29.04 -55.16
C PRO A 117 -2.78 28.35 -53.94
N SER A 118 -3.25 29.14 -52.98
CA SER A 118 -3.77 28.67 -51.68
C SER A 118 -4.92 27.68 -51.83
N GLU A 119 -5.78 27.90 -52.82
CA GLU A 119 -6.96 27.09 -53.16
C GLU A 119 -6.55 25.68 -53.62
N VAL A 120 -5.53 25.58 -54.47
CA VAL A 120 -4.98 24.29 -54.95
C VAL A 120 -4.33 23.52 -53.80
N MET A 121 -3.61 24.23 -52.92
CA MET A 121 -3.04 23.63 -51.71
C MET A 121 -4.13 23.19 -50.71
N GLU A 122 -5.26 23.87 -50.65
CA GLU A 122 -6.38 23.51 -49.78
C GLU A 122 -7.14 22.29 -50.31
N TYR A 123 -7.40 22.23 -51.62
CA TYR A 123 -7.94 21.05 -52.29
C TYR A 123 -7.04 19.82 -52.13
N ALA A 124 -5.72 19.98 -52.29
CA ALA A 124 -4.75 18.90 -52.06
C ALA A 124 -4.75 18.42 -50.59
N ARG A 125 -4.89 19.33 -49.62
CA ARG A 125 -5.04 19.00 -48.18
C ARG A 125 -6.38 18.33 -47.86
N ALA A 126 -7.44 18.60 -48.61
CA ALA A 126 -8.72 17.93 -48.48
C ALA A 126 -8.61 16.47 -48.97
N MET A 127 -8.19 16.26 -50.23
CA MET A 127 -7.98 14.91 -50.77
C MET A 127 -7.04 14.07 -49.90
N TRP A 128 -5.92 14.64 -49.43
CA TRP A 128 -4.96 13.90 -48.57
C TRP A 128 -5.62 13.34 -47.30
N LYS A 129 -6.57 14.05 -46.69
CA LYS A 129 -7.31 13.57 -45.50
C LYS A 129 -8.33 12.48 -45.80
N GLU A 130 -8.74 12.32 -47.07
CA GLU A 130 -9.75 11.33 -47.48
C GLU A 130 -9.11 10.05 -48.05
N MET A 131 -7.78 10.01 -48.23
CA MET A 131 -7.07 8.80 -48.66
C MET A 131 -6.98 7.78 -47.51
N PRO A 132 -7.34 6.48 -47.74
CA PRO A 132 -7.31 5.46 -46.68
C PRO A 132 -5.96 5.31 -45.97
N GLU A 133 -4.85 5.39 -46.72
CA GLU A 133 -3.47 5.25 -46.22
C GLU A 133 -3.07 6.32 -45.17
N ASN A 134 -3.85 7.41 -45.05
CA ASN A 134 -3.57 8.52 -44.13
C ASN A 134 -4.49 8.54 -42.90
N MET A 135 -5.48 7.65 -42.83
CA MET A 135 -6.42 7.55 -41.70
C MET A 135 -5.85 6.75 -40.52
N ASP A 136 -5.12 5.67 -40.80
CA ASP A 136 -4.74 4.67 -39.79
C ASP A 136 -3.44 5.01 -39.02
N ASP A 137 -2.49 5.75 -39.62
CA ASP A 137 -1.27 6.26 -38.96
C ASP A 137 -1.02 7.73 -39.34
N MET A 138 -1.76 8.61 -38.66
CA MET A 138 -1.80 10.04 -38.98
C MET A 138 -0.52 10.80 -38.54
N GLU A 139 0.34 10.20 -37.73
CA GLU A 139 1.49 10.89 -37.11
C GLU A 139 2.84 10.59 -37.79
N ASN A 140 3.06 9.38 -38.33
CA ASN A 140 4.34 9.02 -38.96
C ASN A 140 4.50 9.40 -40.44
N ASN A 141 3.47 9.91 -41.11
CA ASN A 141 3.50 10.11 -42.56
C ASN A 141 4.29 11.36 -43.00
N SER A 142 5.51 11.15 -43.54
CA SER A 142 6.44 12.22 -43.96
C SER A 142 5.93 13.18 -45.06
N LEU A 143 4.83 12.88 -45.76
CA LEU A 143 4.18 13.83 -46.67
C LEU A 143 3.50 14.98 -45.92
N ARG A 144 3.06 14.74 -44.67
CA ARG A 144 2.39 15.72 -43.79
C ARG A 144 3.22 16.99 -43.60
N ASP A 145 4.49 16.86 -43.23
CA ASP A 145 5.39 18.00 -42.98
C ASP A 145 5.79 18.81 -44.21
N ASN A 146 5.40 18.35 -45.40
CA ASN A 146 5.55 19.09 -46.65
C ASN A 146 4.24 19.77 -47.05
N LEU A 147 3.12 19.04 -47.03
CA LEU A 147 1.81 19.56 -47.45
C LEU A 147 1.19 20.55 -46.44
N PHE A 148 1.48 20.36 -45.15
CA PHE A 148 1.04 21.24 -44.06
C PHE A 148 2.15 22.20 -43.59
N ARG A 149 3.29 22.28 -44.29
CA ARG A 149 4.47 23.06 -43.84
C ARG A 149 4.14 24.52 -43.50
N GLU A 150 3.38 25.20 -44.36
CA GLU A 150 2.98 26.59 -44.14
C GLU A 150 2.00 26.73 -42.96
N GLN A 151 1.14 25.73 -42.73
CA GLN A 151 0.21 25.73 -41.61
C GLN A 151 0.93 25.45 -40.29
N ASN A 152 1.90 24.54 -40.29
CA ASN A 152 2.80 24.28 -39.15
C ASN A 152 3.69 25.51 -38.87
N ALA A 153 4.26 26.13 -39.89
CA ALA A 153 5.05 27.36 -39.76
C ALA A 153 4.20 28.55 -39.28
N SER A 154 2.97 28.71 -39.78
CA SER A 154 2.00 29.69 -39.29
C SER A 154 1.59 29.43 -37.84
N THR A 155 1.44 28.16 -37.46
CA THR A 155 1.16 27.76 -36.07
C THR A 155 2.36 28.06 -35.15
N MET A 156 3.58 27.69 -35.53
CA MET A 156 4.79 28.05 -34.78
C MET A 156 5.00 29.57 -34.73
N SER A 157 4.69 30.31 -35.80
CA SER A 157 4.80 31.76 -35.84
C SER A 157 3.75 32.43 -34.95
N LYS A 158 2.51 31.92 -34.88
CA LYS A 158 1.49 32.36 -33.92
C LYS A 158 1.88 32.06 -32.47
N VAL A 159 2.49 30.89 -32.22
CA VAL A 159 3.09 30.54 -30.92
C VAL A 159 4.29 31.43 -30.59
N MET A 160 4.97 32.04 -31.59
CA MET A 160 5.99 33.06 -31.36
C MET A 160 5.44 34.49 -31.17
N THR A 161 4.23 34.81 -31.63
CA THR A 161 3.59 36.11 -31.33
C THR A 161 2.94 36.11 -29.94
N ASP A 162 2.30 35.00 -29.53
CA ASP A 162 1.75 34.83 -28.18
C ASP A 162 2.77 34.19 -27.22
N ARG A 163 3.92 34.86 -27.02
CA ARG A 163 4.89 34.49 -25.97
C ARG A 163 4.35 34.83 -24.57
N LYS A 164 3.46 33.97 -24.07
CA LYS A 164 3.10 33.91 -22.66
C LYS A 164 4.34 33.84 -21.77
N ILE A 165 4.30 34.57 -20.66
CA ILE A 165 5.41 34.70 -19.68
C ILE A 165 5.82 33.34 -19.09
N ASN A 166 4.88 32.39 -18.99
CA ASN A 166 5.11 31.02 -18.54
C ASN A 166 6.20 30.27 -19.37
N ASN A 167 6.29 30.52 -20.68
CA ASN A 167 7.24 29.90 -21.60
C ASN A 167 8.65 30.51 -21.44
N GLU A 168 8.73 31.81 -21.14
CA GLU A 168 10.00 32.47 -20.87
C GLU A 168 10.58 32.03 -19.52
N VAL A 169 9.72 31.88 -18.50
CA VAL A 169 10.08 31.24 -17.21
C VAL A 169 10.56 29.80 -17.41
N LEU A 170 9.86 28.98 -18.20
CA LEU A 170 10.31 27.62 -18.53
C LEU A 170 11.67 27.64 -19.25
N GLY A 171 11.89 28.61 -20.14
CA GLY A 171 13.16 28.83 -20.83
C GLY A 171 14.31 29.30 -19.93
N ILE A 172 14.03 29.93 -18.79
CA ILE A 172 15.02 30.25 -17.73
C ILE A 172 15.32 28.98 -16.91
N LEU A 173 14.30 28.24 -16.49
CA LEU A 173 14.44 26.99 -15.73
C LEU A 173 15.18 25.89 -16.50
N GLY A 174 15.03 25.84 -17.83
CA GLY A 174 15.79 24.94 -18.70
C GLY A 174 17.26 25.34 -18.93
N LYS A 175 17.68 26.54 -18.51
CA LYS A 175 19.05 27.06 -18.68
C LYS A 175 19.83 27.22 -17.39
N VAL A 176 19.18 27.17 -16.22
CA VAL A 176 19.83 27.52 -14.95
C VAL A 176 20.84 26.47 -14.50
N THR A 177 22.03 26.94 -14.16
CA THR A 177 23.14 26.19 -13.59
C THR A 177 23.72 26.95 -12.39
N ALA A 178 24.49 26.27 -11.55
CA ALA A 178 25.19 26.92 -10.44
C ALA A 178 26.12 28.07 -10.89
N SER A 179 26.63 28.03 -12.14
CA SER A 179 27.52 29.05 -12.70
C SER A 179 26.81 30.24 -13.34
N ASN A 180 25.52 30.14 -13.67
CA ASN A 180 24.76 31.24 -14.29
C ASN A 180 23.55 31.74 -13.46
N LEU A 181 23.36 31.22 -12.24
CA LEU A 181 22.23 31.51 -11.36
C LEU A 181 21.92 33.01 -11.21
N GLU A 182 22.91 33.87 -10.99
CA GLU A 182 22.68 35.31 -10.82
C GLU A 182 22.20 35.99 -12.12
N LYS A 183 22.60 35.48 -13.29
CA LYS A 183 22.08 35.93 -14.59
C LYS A 183 20.62 35.50 -14.77
N MET A 184 20.30 34.26 -14.38
CA MET A 184 18.93 33.72 -14.43
C MET A 184 17.98 34.40 -13.43
N LYS A 185 18.48 34.76 -12.23
CA LYS A 185 17.76 35.62 -11.27
C LYS A 185 17.41 36.97 -11.90
N LYS A 186 18.37 37.63 -12.55
CA LYS A 186 18.12 38.93 -13.21
C LYS A 186 17.11 38.79 -14.34
N GLU A 187 17.29 37.83 -15.25
CA GLU A 187 16.35 37.57 -16.35
C GLU A 187 14.93 37.32 -15.83
N LEU A 188 14.77 36.57 -14.72
CA LEU A 188 13.48 36.35 -14.07
C LEU A 188 12.87 37.62 -13.45
N THR A 189 13.68 38.57 -12.95
CA THR A 189 13.19 39.85 -12.41
C THR A 189 12.95 40.93 -13.47
N ASP A 190 13.55 40.78 -14.64
CA ASP A 190 13.34 41.68 -15.78
C ASP A 190 12.00 41.36 -16.51
N LEU A 191 11.38 40.20 -16.26
CA LEU A 191 10.04 39.84 -16.75
C LEU A 191 8.93 40.70 -16.13
N PRO A 192 7.83 41.03 -16.87
CA PRO A 192 6.76 41.93 -16.42
C PRO A 192 5.79 41.32 -15.39
N ILE A 193 6.24 40.41 -14.53
CA ILE A 193 5.42 39.63 -13.56
C ILE A 193 4.62 40.52 -12.58
N ARG A 194 5.05 41.77 -12.35
CA ARG A 194 4.30 42.77 -11.55
C ARG A 194 3.04 43.31 -12.23
N GLN A 195 2.96 43.20 -13.55
CA GLN A 195 1.90 43.72 -14.41
C GLN A 195 0.99 42.60 -14.94
N SER A 196 1.38 41.34 -14.73
CA SER A 196 0.65 40.14 -15.12
C SER A 196 -0.69 39.97 -14.41
N THR A 197 -1.62 39.26 -15.06
CA THR A 197 -2.87 38.85 -14.42
C THR A 197 -2.63 37.73 -13.39
N LYS A 198 -3.64 37.47 -12.55
CA LYS A 198 -3.61 36.38 -11.58
C LYS A 198 -3.46 35.01 -12.24
N GLU A 199 -4.05 34.84 -13.42
CA GLU A 199 -4.04 33.62 -14.23
C GLU A 199 -2.67 33.37 -14.85
N GLU A 200 -1.99 34.43 -15.31
CA GLU A 200 -0.60 34.33 -15.78
C GLU A 200 0.38 33.99 -14.64
N ILE A 201 0.17 34.57 -13.45
CA ILE A 201 0.94 34.24 -12.24
C ILE A 201 0.69 32.77 -11.84
N ASP A 202 -0.55 32.29 -11.91
CA ASP A 202 -0.92 30.89 -11.68
C ASP A 202 -0.23 29.94 -12.69
N GLU A 203 -0.22 30.25 -13.99
CA GLU A 203 0.55 29.50 -15.00
C GLU A 203 2.07 29.50 -14.71
N VAL A 204 2.65 30.65 -14.32
CA VAL A 204 4.07 30.77 -13.97
C VAL A 204 4.43 29.90 -12.75
N ILE A 205 3.63 29.93 -11.67
CA ILE A 205 3.90 29.10 -10.48
C ILE A 205 3.68 27.61 -10.77
N LYS A 206 2.70 27.24 -11.60
CA LYS A 206 2.54 25.86 -12.11
C LYS A 206 3.78 25.38 -12.87
N VAL A 207 4.38 26.22 -13.72
CA VAL A 207 5.64 25.89 -14.42
C VAL A 207 6.79 25.63 -13.44
N PHE A 208 6.96 26.48 -12.41
CA PHE A 208 7.96 26.25 -11.36
C PHE A 208 7.77 24.91 -10.64
N PHE A 209 6.54 24.58 -10.24
CA PHE A 209 6.25 23.33 -9.52
C PHE A 209 6.46 22.11 -10.43
N ASN A 210 5.85 22.10 -11.62
CA ASN A 210 5.93 20.98 -12.57
C ASN A 210 7.36 20.69 -13.06
N LYS A 211 8.25 21.69 -13.05
CA LYS A 211 9.68 21.52 -13.36
C LYS A 211 10.52 21.09 -12.14
N SER A 212 10.05 21.36 -10.92
CA SER A 212 10.77 21.04 -9.67
C SER A 212 10.44 19.65 -9.09
N THR A 213 9.30 19.07 -9.45
CA THR A 213 8.84 17.73 -9.03
C THR A 213 9.21 16.61 -10.01
N LYS A 214 9.93 16.95 -11.08
CA LYS A 214 10.43 16.02 -12.09
C LYS A 214 11.62 15.21 -11.56
N PRO A 215 11.58 13.86 -11.57
CA PRO A 215 12.69 13.04 -11.07
C PRO A 215 14.02 13.31 -11.78
N GLU A 216 13.98 13.55 -13.09
CA GLU A 216 15.14 13.86 -13.92
C GLU A 216 15.80 15.21 -13.56
N ASP A 217 15.04 16.13 -12.98
CA ASP A 217 15.50 17.47 -12.60
C ASP A 217 15.89 17.59 -11.11
N SER A 218 15.80 16.50 -10.33
CA SER A 218 16.09 16.42 -8.89
C SER A 218 17.41 17.09 -8.47
N CYS A 219 18.44 17.04 -9.32
CA CYS A 219 19.73 17.69 -9.06
C CYS A 219 19.68 19.23 -9.20
N TYR A 220 18.77 19.78 -10.02
CA TYR A 220 18.60 21.21 -10.27
C TYR A 220 17.51 21.87 -9.40
N THR A 221 16.64 21.09 -8.75
CA THR A 221 15.55 21.58 -7.87
C THR A 221 16.00 22.66 -6.88
N HIS A 222 17.21 22.55 -6.33
CA HIS A 222 17.78 23.54 -5.41
C HIS A 222 18.04 24.93 -6.03
N LEU A 223 18.26 25.01 -7.35
CA LEU A 223 18.39 26.25 -8.10
C LEU A 223 17.01 26.86 -8.40
N TYR A 224 16.03 26.02 -8.74
CA TYR A 224 14.65 26.46 -9.00
C TYR A 224 14.03 27.09 -7.74
N VAL A 225 14.26 26.48 -6.57
CA VAL A 225 13.87 27.00 -5.26
C VAL A 225 14.52 28.36 -4.96
N GLN A 226 15.79 28.56 -5.34
CA GLN A 226 16.47 29.85 -5.17
C GLN A 226 15.97 30.93 -6.13
N LEU A 227 15.56 30.56 -7.36
CA LEU A 227 14.95 31.48 -8.32
C LEU A 227 13.57 31.97 -7.83
N ILE A 228 12.69 31.06 -7.40
CA ILE A 228 11.36 31.45 -6.88
C ILE A 228 11.47 32.22 -5.56
N ALA A 229 12.41 31.88 -4.68
CA ALA A 229 12.71 32.67 -3.48
C ALA A 229 13.17 34.11 -3.83
N HIS A 230 14.02 34.26 -4.85
CA HIS A 230 14.47 35.57 -5.31
C HIS A 230 13.32 36.41 -5.88
N LEU A 231 12.45 35.83 -6.72
CA LEU A 231 11.24 36.47 -7.24
C LEU A 231 10.30 36.95 -6.11
N ILE A 232 10.08 36.10 -5.12
CA ILE A 232 9.27 36.36 -3.92
C ILE A 232 9.86 37.48 -3.05
N SER A 233 11.18 37.66 -3.07
CA SER A 233 11.90 38.70 -2.35
C SER A 233 12.02 40.03 -3.13
N SER A 234 12.08 40.00 -4.46
CA SER A 234 12.26 41.19 -5.30
C SER A 234 10.96 41.95 -5.55
N ILE A 235 9.82 41.25 -5.59
CA ILE A 235 8.47 41.84 -5.65
C ILE A 235 7.96 42.19 -4.23
N GLY A 236 8.35 41.41 -3.21
CA GLY A 236 8.07 41.71 -1.81
C GLY A 236 6.59 41.59 -1.38
N GLU A 237 6.32 41.70 -0.08
CA GLU A 237 4.99 41.40 0.50
C GLU A 237 3.97 42.55 0.40
N ARG A 238 4.46 43.76 0.12
CA ARG A 238 3.63 44.98 0.07
C ARG A 238 3.00 45.20 -1.31
N GLU A 239 3.62 44.68 -2.37
CA GLU A 239 3.05 44.68 -3.72
C GLU A 239 1.94 43.63 -3.85
N GLU A 240 0.96 43.87 -4.72
CA GLU A 240 -0.18 42.96 -4.90
C GLU A 240 0.22 41.66 -5.61
N ALA A 241 1.03 41.76 -6.68
CA ALA A 241 1.64 40.61 -7.33
C ALA A 241 2.41 39.71 -6.34
N GLY A 242 3.15 40.30 -5.39
CA GLY A 242 3.90 39.55 -4.38
C GLY A 242 3.03 38.83 -3.34
N ARG A 243 1.82 39.35 -3.07
CA ARG A 243 0.78 38.62 -2.30
C ARG A 243 0.14 37.50 -3.13
N MET A 244 -0.17 37.75 -4.40
CA MET A 244 -0.73 36.74 -5.31
C MET A 244 0.24 35.56 -5.45
N ILE A 245 1.52 35.81 -5.75
CA ILE A 245 2.57 34.80 -5.85
C ILE A 245 2.69 33.97 -4.55
N ARG A 246 2.73 34.60 -3.37
CA ARG A 246 2.77 33.87 -2.08
C ARG A 246 1.52 33.02 -1.85
N SER A 247 0.34 33.55 -2.15
CA SER A 247 -0.92 32.80 -2.03
C SER A 247 -0.95 31.60 -2.96
N GLU A 248 -0.41 31.75 -4.17
CA GLU A 248 -0.41 30.73 -5.21
C GLU A 248 0.62 29.63 -4.95
N VAL A 249 1.83 29.98 -4.51
CA VAL A 249 2.82 29.01 -3.99
C VAL A 249 2.23 28.21 -2.82
N LEU A 250 1.49 28.84 -1.91
CA LEU A 250 0.79 28.14 -0.83
C LEU A 250 -0.38 27.27 -1.32
N ARG A 251 -1.03 27.61 -2.43
CA ARG A 251 -2.07 26.79 -3.09
C ARG A 251 -1.45 25.55 -3.72
N GLN A 252 -0.37 25.70 -4.47
CA GLN A 252 0.32 24.58 -5.10
C GLN A 252 1.06 23.70 -4.11
N CYS A 253 1.61 24.23 -3.01
CA CYS A 253 2.14 23.38 -1.93
C CYS A 253 1.07 22.46 -1.33
N ARG A 254 -0.20 22.91 -1.23
CA ARG A 254 -1.31 22.03 -0.82
C ARG A 254 -1.62 21.01 -1.92
N SER A 255 -1.80 21.47 -3.15
CA SER A 255 -2.16 20.58 -4.27
C SER A 255 -1.12 19.49 -4.53
N THR A 256 0.17 19.81 -4.48
CA THR A 256 1.27 18.88 -4.78
C THR A 256 1.62 17.96 -3.61
N PHE A 257 1.60 18.47 -2.37
CA PHE A 257 2.11 17.70 -1.22
C PHE A 257 1.01 17.11 -0.32
N MET A 258 -0.21 17.64 -0.32
CA MET A 258 -1.32 17.11 0.48
C MET A 258 -2.29 16.24 -0.32
N ASN A 259 -2.44 16.46 -1.63
CA ASN A 259 -3.28 15.61 -2.49
C ASN A 259 -2.50 14.43 -3.12
N SER A 260 -1.22 14.25 -2.79
CA SER A 260 -0.39 13.15 -3.31
C SER A 260 -0.93 11.75 -2.97
N GLY A 261 -1.68 11.63 -1.87
CA GLY A 261 -2.43 10.41 -1.55
C GLY A 261 -3.59 10.12 -2.50
N ALA A 262 -4.21 11.15 -3.09
CA ALA A 262 -5.22 10.98 -4.14
C ALA A 262 -4.56 10.63 -5.48
N GLU A 263 -3.42 11.26 -5.83
CA GLU A 263 -2.64 10.86 -7.02
C GLU A 263 -2.19 9.40 -6.95
N ALA A 264 -1.86 8.87 -5.76
CA ALA A 264 -1.54 7.46 -5.57
C ALA A 264 -2.71 6.53 -5.94
N VAL A 265 -3.93 6.85 -5.46
CA VAL A 265 -5.15 6.09 -5.74
C VAL A 265 -5.59 6.22 -7.21
N GLU A 266 -5.37 7.37 -7.85
CA GLU A 266 -5.62 7.53 -9.29
C GLU A 266 -4.61 6.76 -10.15
N LEU A 267 -3.34 6.72 -9.75
CA LEU A 267 -2.31 5.94 -10.43
C LEU A 267 -2.59 4.44 -10.36
N GLU A 268 -2.92 3.94 -9.16
CA GLU A 268 -3.22 2.52 -8.93
C GLU A 268 -4.32 2.02 -9.87
N LYS A 269 -5.37 2.85 -10.09
CA LYS A 269 -6.42 2.60 -11.09
C LYS A 269 -5.90 2.60 -12.53
N ARG A 270 -5.00 3.51 -12.91
CA ARG A 270 -4.40 3.47 -14.26
C ARG A 270 -3.59 2.19 -14.46
N MET A 271 -2.74 1.84 -13.51
CA MET A 271 -1.87 0.66 -13.54
C MET A 271 -2.67 -0.65 -13.67
N ALA A 272 -3.84 -0.75 -13.02
CA ALA A 272 -4.71 -1.93 -13.15
C ALA A 272 -5.14 -2.22 -14.60
N THR A 273 -5.27 -1.18 -15.43
CA THR A 273 -5.69 -1.27 -16.85
C THR A 273 -4.55 -1.41 -17.86
N MET A 274 -3.30 -1.47 -17.40
CA MET A 274 -2.08 -1.44 -18.23
C MET A 274 -1.44 -2.83 -18.37
N SER A 275 -0.47 -2.97 -19.28
CA SER A 275 0.37 -4.18 -19.31
C SER A 275 1.26 -4.25 -18.06
N PRO A 276 1.73 -5.45 -17.64
CA PRO A 276 2.62 -5.58 -16.49
C PRO A 276 3.94 -4.79 -16.63
N GLU A 277 4.43 -4.60 -17.85
CA GLU A 277 5.66 -3.84 -18.14
C GLU A 277 5.42 -2.33 -18.05
N ASP A 278 4.30 -1.83 -18.59
CA ASP A 278 3.88 -0.44 -18.48
C ASP A 278 3.54 -0.05 -17.02
N ALA A 279 2.88 -0.95 -16.30
CA ALA A 279 2.50 -0.74 -14.90
C ALA A 279 3.72 -0.64 -13.97
N GLU A 280 4.74 -1.48 -14.15
CA GLU A 280 6.00 -1.37 -13.39
C GLU A 280 6.77 -0.09 -13.79
N MET A 281 6.73 0.31 -15.06
CA MET A 281 7.31 1.57 -15.53
C MET A 281 6.62 2.83 -14.92
N GLU A 282 5.29 2.85 -14.83
CA GLU A 282 4.53 3.90 -14.10
C GLU A 282 4.82 3.85 -12.58
N ARG A 283 4.92 2.66 -11.97
CA ARG A 283 5.30 2.48 -10.55
C ARG A 283 6.68 3.09 -10.24
N ILE A 284 7.67 2.84 -11.09
CA ILE A 284 9.02 3.41 -10.97
C ILE A 284 8.98 4.94 -11.13
N GLN A 285 8.25 5.45 -12.13
CA GLN A 285 8.07 6.90 -12.34
C GLN A 285 7.42 7.58 -11.14
N PHE A 286 6.38 6.99 -10.56
CA PHE A 286 5.70 7.53 -9.38
C PHE A 286 6.56 7.50 -8.12
N SER A 287 7.32 6.42 -7.89
CA SER A 287 8.29 6.37 -6.79
C SER A 287 9.34 7.48 -6.93
N GLY A 288 9.84 7.71 -8.14
CA GLY A 288 10.69 8.85 -8.47
C GLY A 288 10.01 10.20 -8.20
N LYS A 289 8.75 10.38 -8.65
CA LYS A 289 7.97 11.62 -8.48
C LYS A 289 7.75 11.93 -7.00
N GLN A 290 7.39 10.92 -6.20
CA GLN A 290 7.23 11.08 -4.74
C GLN A 290 8.55 11.46 -4.07
N LYS A 291 9.68 10.85 -4.45
CA LYS A 291 10.99 11.25 -3.93
C LYS A 291 11.32 12.71 -4.30
N ALA A 292 11.06 13.12 -5.54
CA ALA A 292 11.28 14.50 -6.00
C ALA A 292 10.36 15.50 -5.28
N ASN A 293 9.08 15.17 -5.08
CA ASN A 293 8.13 15.95 -4.28
C ASN A 293 8.67 16.22 -2.86
N ILE A 294 9.16 15.17 -2.19
CA ILE A 294 9.65 15.25 -0.80
C ILE A 294 10.95 16.06 -0.70
N GLN A 295 11.90 15.86 -1.62
CA GLN A 295 13.10 16.67 -1.72
C GLN A 295 12.78 18.15 -1.98
N PHE A 296 11.84 18.43 -2.89
CA PHE A 296 11.40 19.79 -3.22
C PHE A 296 10.72 20.47 -2.01
N LEU A 297 9.86 19.76 -1.27
CA LEU A 297 9.24 20.27 -0.04
C LEU A 297 10.28 20.68 1.02
N GLY A 298 11.31 19.85 1.26
CA GLY A 298 12.39 20.16 2.20
C GLY A 298 13.19 21.40 1.79
N LEU A 299 13.50 21.54 0.51
CA LEU A 299 14.17 22.73 -0.04
C LEU A 299 13.30 24.00 0.05
N MET A 300 12.00 23.88 -0.23
CA MET A 300 11.02 24.97 -0.11
C MET A 300 10.82 25.42 1.35
N PHE A 301 10.85 24.49 2.31
CA PHE A 301 10.76 24.81 3.73
C PHE A 301 12.03 25.50 4.26
N THR A 302 13.22 24.94 3.99
CA THR A 302 14.50 25.55 4.39
C THR A 302 14.71 26.94 3.78
N SER A 303 14.18 27.18 2.58
CA SER A 303 14.14 28.48 1.91
C SER A 303 13.02 29.42 2.39
N ARG A 304 12.29 29.06 3.45
CA ARG A 304 11.19 29.82 4.09
C ARG A 304 9.98 30.11 3.19
N LEU A 305 9.78 29.33 2.13
CA LEU A 305 8.65 29.46 1.20
C LEU A 305 7.41 28.68 1.66
N VAL A 306 7.61 27.69 2.53
CA VAL A 306 6.57 26.84 3.11
C VAL A 306 6.50 27.05 4.62
N ARG A 307 5.27 27.04 5.17
CA ARG A 307 5.02 27.12 6.62
C ARG A 307 5.09 25.74 7.25
N GLN A 308 5.63 25.62 8.47
CA GLN A 308 5.82 24.34 9.17
C GLN A 308 4.56 23.46 9.21
N LYS A 309 3.35 24.04 9.32
CA LYS A 309 2.08 23.31 9.29
C LYS A 309 1.87 22.42 8.06
N VAL A 310 2.46 22.76 6.91
CA VAL A 310 2.43 21.91 5.69
C VAL A 310 3.41 20.75 5.85
N VAL A 311 4.62 21.01 6.36
CA VAL A 311 5.63 19.97 6.64
C VAL A 311 5.10 18.98 7.69
N HIS A 312 4.47 19.47 8.77
CA HIS A 312 3.85 18.61 9.79
C HIS A 312 2.75 17.74 9.18
N ALA A 313 1.86 18.30 8.35
CA ALA A 313 0.81 17.52 7.70
C ALA A 313 1.36 16.44 6.74
N VAL A 314 2.48 16.70 6.07
CA VAL A 314 3.14 15.70 5.20
C VAL A 314 3.90 14.66 6.02
N LEU A 315 4.57 15.05 7.11
CA LEU A 315 5.21 14.10 8.04
C LEU A 315 4.19 13.19 8.74
N ASP A 316 3.06 13.75 9.19
CA ASP A 316 1.92 12.98 9.72
C ASP A 316 1.35 12.04 8.66
N SER A 317 1.17 12.49 7.41
CA SER A 317 0.69 11.65 6.29
C SER A 317 1.67 10.52 5.93
N LEU A 318 2.98 10.77 5.94
CA LEU A 318 3.99 9.74 5.66
C LEU A 318 4.11 8.68 6.77
N LEU A 319 3.91 9.07 8.03
CA LEU A 319 4.08 8.18 9.18
C LEU A 319 2.76 7.49 9.60
N TYR A 320 1.63 8.16 9.45
CA TYR A 320 0.31 7.73 9.93
C TYR A 320 -0.75 7.59 8.82
N GLY A 321 -0.42 7.91 7.57
CA GLY A 321 -1.30 7.72 6.41
C GLY A 321 -2.39 8.79 6.24
N PRO A 322 -3.11 8.77 5.10
CA PRO A 322 -4.26 9.64 4.88
C PRO A 322 -5.56 8.98 5.36
N GLY A 323 -6.17 9.54 6.41
CA GLY A 323 -7.57 9.27 6.76
C GLY A 323 -7.82 8.09 7.70
N HIS A 324 -9.05 7.58 7.64
CA HIS A 324 -9.77 7.02 8.78
C HIS A 324 -9.62 5.51 8.99
N ARG A 325 -8.39 5.01 9.17
CA ARG A 325 -8.03 3.80 9.96
C ARG A 325 -6.52 3.79 10.31
N ARG A 326 -6.14 2.96 11.28
CA ARG A 326 -4.75 2.82 11.78
C ARG A 326 -3.79 2.20 10.73
N HIS A 327 -3.13 3.06 9.96
CA HIS A 327 -2.06 2.75 9.00
C HIS A 327 -0.81 2.11 9.64
N ILE A 328 -0.06 1.33 8.84
CA ILE A 328 1.37 1.07 9.05
C ILE A 328 2.12 1.69 7.86
N PRO A 329 3.11 2.57 8.09
CA PRO A 329 3.84 3.22 7.01
C PRO A 329 4.76 2.24 6.28
N THR A 330 4.71 2.29 4.95
CA THR A 330 5.54 1.46 4.06
C THR A 330 7.02 1.83 4.13
N ASP A 331 7.91 0.93 3.70
CA ASP A 331 9.36 1.16 3.62
C ASP A 331 9.72 2.51 2.99
N TYR A 332 9.11 2.83 1.83
CA TYR A 332 9.38 4.08 1.11
C TYR A 332 8.81 5.30 1.84
N SER A 333 7.67 5.18 2.50
CA SER A 333 7.09 6.27 3.31
C SER A 333 7.96 6.56 4.53
N LEU A 334 8.53 5.52 5.16
CA LEU A 334 9.50 5.66 6.25
C LEU A 334 10.81 6.28 5.77
N ILE A 335 11.34 5.85 4.62
CA ILE A 335 12.53 6.47 4.01
C ILE A 335 12.28 7.96 3.74
N HIS A 336 11.18 8.31 3.10
CA HIS A 336 10.85 9.70 2.79
C HIS A 336 10.52 10.55 4.03
N PHE A 337 9.90 9.96 5.06
CA PHE A 337 9.73 10.60 6.35
C PHE A 337 11.09 10.97 6.97
N MET A 338 12.04 10.02 6.98
CA MET A 338 13.39 10.25 7.51
C MET A 338 14.15 11.28 6.67
N GLU A 339 14.11 11.19 5.34
CA GLU A 339 14.71 12.17 4.42
C GLU A 339 14.15 13.59 4.66
N LEU A 340 12.82 13.74 4.76
CA LEU A 340 12.16 15.02 4.98
C LEU A 340 12.47 15.59 6.38
N LEU A 341 12.36 14.78 7.42
CA LEU A 341 12.57 15.23 8.80
C LEU A 341 14.04 15.54 9.07
N GLN A 342 15.00 14.85 8.45
CA GLN A 342 16.42 15.21 8.54
C GLN A 342 16.70 16.61 7.97
N VAL A 343 16.07 16.97 6.85
CA VAL A 343 16.22 18.28 6.20
C VAL A 343 15.47 19.38 6.96
N CYS A 344 14.27 19.10 7.48
CA CYS A 344 13.43 20.09 8.14
C CYS A 344 13.77 20.29 9.63
N GLY A 345 14.19 19.24 10.34
CA GLY A 345 14.47 19.21 11.78
C GLY A 345 15.24 20.41 12.33
N PRO A 346 16.42 20.76 11.76
CA PRO A 346 17.23 21.90 12.20
C PRO A 346 16.57 23.29 12.07
N HIS A 347 15.44 23.38 11.35
CA HIS A 347 14.78 24.63 10.98
C HIS A 347 13.34 24.76 11.53
N LEU A 348 12.87 23.77 12.28
CA LEU A 348 11.58 23.80 12.97
C LEU A 348 11.65 24.58 14.29
N ASP A 349 10.50 25.09 14.75
CA ASP A 349 10.41 25.97 15.91
C ASP A 349 10.38 25.20 17.25
N ALA A 350 10.51 25.91 18.38
CA ALA A 350 10.49 25.29 19.69
C ALA A 350 9.20 24.47 19.96
N ALA A 351 8.06 24.89 19.41
CA ALA A 351 6.80 24.17 19.54
C ALA A 351 6.89 22.75 18.94
N PHE A 352 7.51 22.59 17.76
CA PHE A 352 7.75 21.26 17.16
C PHE A 352 8.48 20.29 18.09
N TYR A 353 9.45 20.78 18.87
CA TYR A 353 10.23 19.98 19.82
C TYR A 353 9.43 19.59 21.07
N GLU A 354 8.36 20.32 21.40
CA GLU A 354 7.38 19.95 22.44
C GLU A 354 6.32 18.98 21.88
N ASP A 355 5.74 19.26 20.71
CA ASP A 355 4.83 18.39 19.93
C ASP A 355 4.87 18.77 18.44
N PRO A 356 5.01 17.84 17.47
CA PRO A 356 4.90 16.38 17.60
C PRO A 356 6.22 15.60 17.67
N LEU A 357 7.41 16.23 17.79
CA LEU A 357 8.67 15.47 17.75
C LEU A 357 8.76 14.31 18.77
N PRO A 358 8.29 14.42 20.03
CA PRO A 358 8.29 13.28 20.95
C PRO A 358 7.38 12.13 20.47
N ARG A 359 6.25 12.44 19.83
CA ARG A 359 5.30 11.48 19.23
C ARG A 359 5.95 10.72 18.07
N TYR A 360 6.61 11.45 17.16
CA TYR A 360 7.40 10.85 16.08
C TYR A 360 8.51 9.94 16.62
N ARG A 361 9.30 10.43 17.57
CA ARG A 361 10.40 9.66 18.18
C ARG A 361 9.89 8.38 18.85
N GLU A 362 8.71 8.40 19.47
CA GLU A 362 8.06 7.20 20.01
C GLU A 362 7.64 6.21 18.92
N THR A 363 6.94 6.65 17.87
CA THR A 363 6.55 5.77 16.73
C THR A 363 7.77 5.16 16.04
N ILE A 364 8.81 5.95 15.78
CA ILE A 364 10.05 5.47 15.13
C ILE A 364 10.80 4.48 16.02
N THR A 365 10.77 4.66 17.35
CA THR A 365 11.36 3.72 18.32
C THR A 365 10.55 2.43 18.42
N GLU A 366 9.22 2.47 18.29
CA GLU A 366 8.41 1.25 18.18
C GLU A 366 8.79 0.48 16.91
N LEU A 367 8.81 1.16 15.75
CA LEU A 367 9.13 0.55 14.46
C LEU A 367 10.58 0.05 14.36
N SER A 368 11.58 0.73 14.96
CA SER A 368 12.97 0.25 14.92
C SER A 368 13.17 -1.11 15.63
N ASN A 369 12.24 -1.47 16.52
CA ASN A 369 12.24 -2.74 17.25
C ASN A 369 11.27 -3.78 16.66
N SER A 370 10.18 -3.37 16.01
CA SER A 370 9.09 -4.27 15.56
C SER A 370 8.95 -4.47 14.05
N HIS A 371 9.56 -3.62 13.22
CA HIS A 371 9.38 -3.66 11.76
C HIS A 371 9.89 -4.98 11.15
N PRO A 372 9.14 -5.65 10.24
CA PRO A 372 9.49 -7.00 9.76
C PRO A 372 10.85 -7.07 9.04
N GLN A 373 11.17 -6.06 8.23
CA GLN A 373 12.48 -6.00 7.57
C GLN A 373 13.57 -5.45 8.49
N LYS A 374 14.58 -6.29 8.80
CA LYS A 374 15.79 -5.90 9.54
C LYS A 374 16.55 -4.72 8.92
N ARG A 375 16.55 -4.59 7.57
CA ARG A 375 17.15 -3.45 6.86
C ARG A 375 16.55 -2.11 7.31
N ILE A 376 15.23 -2.07 7.47
CA ILE A 376 14.48 -0.89 7.88
C ILE A 376 14.61 -0.67 9.40
N GLN A 377 14.62 -1.73 10.23
CA GLN A 377 14.96 -1.62 11.65
C GLN A 377 16.29 -0.87 11.86
N PHE A 378 17.37 -1.30 11.17
CA PHE A 378 18.67 -0.63 11.24
C PHE A 378 18.63 0.81 10.71
N LEU A 379 17.85 1.09 9.66
CA LEU A 379 17.73 2.44 9.11
C LEU A 379 17.04 3.40 10.10
N LEU A 380 15.94 2.96 10.70
CA LEU A 380 15.21 3.69 11.75
C LEU A 380 16.09 3.89 13.00
N GLN A 381 16.89 2.89 13.38
CA GLN A 381 17.82 2.99 14.50
C GLN A 381 18.92 4.03 14.25
N ASN A 382 19.57 3.98 13.07
CA ASN A 382 20.53 5.01 12.63
C ASN A 382 19.90 6.42 12.60
N PHE A 383 18.60 6.51 12.28
CA PHE A 383 17.87 7.78 12.27
C PHE A 383 17.56 8.29 13.68
N LEU A 384 17.18 7.43 14.63
CA LEU A 384 17.02 7.80 16.04
C LEU A 384 18.32 8.38 16.62
N GLU A 385 19.47 7.78 16.28
CA GLU A 385 20.79 8.30 16.65
C GLU A 385 21.11 9.63 15.95
N THR A 386 20.75 9.78 14.67
CA THR A 386 20.88 11.03 13.90
C THR A 386 20.07 12.17 14.54
N MET A 387 18.84 11.90 15.01
CA MET A 387 18.03 12.88 15.74
C MET A 387 18.69 13.28 17.07
N ASN A 388 19.24 12.32 17.82
CA ASN A 388 19.98 12.60 19.06
C ASN A 388 21.27 13.41 18.81
N ASN A 389 21.89 13.24 17.64
CA ASN A 389 23.12 13.92 17.22
C ASN A 389 22.88 15.24 16.47
N ASN A 390 21.89 16.04 16.92
CA ASN A 390 21.52 17.33 16.31
C ASN A 390 21.28 17.26 14.79
N TRP A 391 20.61 16.21 14.32
CA TRP A 391 20.30 15.93 12.91
C TRP A 391 21.51 15.61 12.01
N VAL A 392 22.70 15.42 12.57
CA VAL A 392 23.92 15.05 11.82
C VAL A 392 24.06 13.52 11.76
N PRO A 393 24.08 12.89 10.57
CA PRO A 393 24.24 11.44 10.47
C PRO A 393 25.57 10.93 11.07
N LEU A 394 25.49 9.84 11.81
CA LEU A 394 26.65 9.13 12.36
C LEU A 394 27.19 8.06 11.40
N HIS A 395 26.33 7.51 10.53
CA HIS A 395 26.65 6.42 9.61
C HIS A 395 26.12 6.69 8.19
N GLY A 396 26.72 6.06 7.18
CA GLY A 396 26.32 6.19 5.77
C GLY A 396 26.93 7.37 5.01
N PRO A 397 26.47 7.65 3.77
CA PRO A 397 27.13 8.59 2.84
C PRO A 397 27.19 10.05 3.30
N GLY A 398 26.28 10.47 4.19
CA GLY A 398 26.23 11.84 4.73
C GLY A 398 26.93 12.02 6.08
N ALA A 399 27.58 10.98 6.61
CA ALA A 399 28.18 11.03 7.94
C ALA A 399 29.51 11.82 7.96
N ARG A 400 29.73 12.61 9.01
CA ARG A 400 31.04 13.21 9.28
C ARG A 400 32.04 12.11 9.63
N ARG A 401 32.91 11.76 8.68
CA ARG A 401 34.10 10.95 8.96
C ARG A 401 35.02 11.75 9.88
N THR A 402 35.16 11.33 11.12
CA THR A 402 36.09 11.94 12.08
C THR A 402 37.51 11.51 11.74
N GLU A 403 38.23 12.32 10.97
CA GLU A 403 39.66 12.13 10.75
C GLU A 403 40.41 12.40 12.07
N GLY A 404 40.73 11.32 12.81
CA GLY A 404 41.59 11.42 14.00
C GLY A 404 41.08 10.71 15.26
N SER A 405 40.94 9.37 15.23
CA SER A 405 41.24 8.54 16.40
C SER A 405 41.65 7.14 15.96
N GLY A 406 42.84 6.71 16.34
CA GLY A 406 43.46 5.48 15.84
C GLY A 406 43.72 4.43 16.91
N ASN A 407 43.68 3.16 16.49
CA ASN A 407 44.23 1.98 17.16
C ASN A 407 43.75 1.67 18.59
N GLY A 408 42.74 0.80 18.68
CA GLY A 408 42.35 0.07 19.89
C GLY A 408 42.14 -1.42 19.61
N ALA A 409 43.08 -2.07 18.91
CA ALA A 409 42.92 -3.46 18.46
C ALA A 409 43.05 -4.46 19.62
N LEU A 410 41.98 -5.22 19.87
CA LEU A 410 41.98 -6.40 20.74
C LEU A 410 41.62 -7.65 19.93
N SER A 411 42.50 -8.01 19.00
CA SER A 411 42.68 -9.43 18.67
C SER A 411 43.46 -10.07 19.82
N ASN A 412 43.01 -11.22 20.31
CA ASN A 412 43.88 -12.10 21.07
C ASN A 412 43.61 -13.56 20.70
N SER A 413 44.67 -14.36 20.68
CA SER A 413 44.70 -15.61 19.91
C SER A 413 45.25 -16.79 20.71
N SER A 414 44.74 -17.98 20.38
CA SER A 414 45.37 -19.27 20.61
C SER A 414 45.12 -20.10 19.34
N GLY A 415 46.09 -20.74 18.69
CA GLY A 415 47.38 -21.22 19.19
C GLY A 415 47.31 -22.76 19.30
N ALA A 416 48.19 -23.55 18.69
CA ALA A 416 49.41 -23.24 17.94
C ALA A 416 49.68 -24.30 16.85
N GLY A 417 50.74 -24.11 16.04
CA GLY A 417 51.20 -25.09 15.04
C GLY A 417 52.72 -25.28 15.08
N SER A 418 53.19 -26.51 14.88
CA SER A 418 54.61 -26.90 14.82
C SER A 418 54.77 -28.35 14.30
N PRO A 419 55.95 -28.76 13.79
CA PRO A 419 56.00 -29.12 12.37
C PRO A 419 56.63 -30.49 12.04
N VAL A 420 56.50 -30.93 10.78
CA VAL A 420 57.32 -32.02 10.20
C VAL A 420 57.74 -31.64 8.77
N ASN A 421 58.97 -32.01 8.39
CA ASN A 421 59.57 -31.85 7.07
C ASN A 421 60.34 -33.13 6.68
N ASN A 422 60.11 -33.70 5.50
CA ASN A 422 61.18 -34.29 4.67
C ASN A 422 60.72 -34.81 3.28
N ASN A 423 61.60 -34.60 2.29
CA ASN A 423 61.99 -35.40 1.10
C ASN A 423 60.99 -36.29 0.33
N GLY A 424 61.12 -36.25 -1.01
CA GLY A 424 60.51 -37.18 -1.98
C GLY A 424 61.52 -38.08 -2.73
N ARG A 425 61.11 -38.52 -3.95
CA ARG A 425 61.51 -39.73 -4.72
C ARG A 425 60.62 -40.95 -4.36
N GLY A 426 60.14 -41.78 -5.28
CA GLY A 426 60.14 -41.73 -6.76
C GLY A 426 60.59 -43.05 -7.40
N GLY A 427 59.69 -43.75 -8.13
CA GLY A 427 60.05 -44.92 -8.96
C GLY A 427 58.93 -45.95 -9.21
N HIS A 428 58.61 -46.16 -10.49
CA HIS A 428 58.05 -47.35 -11.19
C HIS A 428 57.09 -48.38 -10.56
N ALA A 429 56.15 -48.85 -11.39
CA ALA A 429 55.11 -49.85 -11.12
C ALA A 429 55.55 -51.32 -11.34
N SER A 430 54.75 -52.28 -10.83
CA SER A 430 54.18 -53.40 -11.63
C SER A 430 53.14 -54.29 -10.90
N ALA A 431 52.01 -54.49 -11.59
CA ALA A 431 50.96 -55.53 -11.56
C ALA A 431 50.83 -56.65 -10.47
N MET A 432 49.57 -56.80 -9.99
CA MET A 432 48.81 -58.07 -9.70
C MET A 432 49.26 -58.96 -8.50
N PRO A 433 48.39 -59.85 -7.94
CA PRO A 433 47.01 -60.24 -8.31
C PRO A 433 45.93 -59.90 -7.24
N PRO A 434 44.61 -60.17 -7.49
CA PRO A 434 43.53 -59.75 -6.59
C PRO A 434 42.94 -60.85 -5.67
N ALA A 435 42.87 -60.58 -4.35
CA ALA A 435 41.94 -61.17 -3.36
C ALA A 435 42.14 -60.50 -1.97
N PRO A 436 41.18 -60.58 -1.01
CA PRO A 436 39.74 -60.81 -1.14
C PRO A 436 38.92 -59.52 -0.81
N VAL A 437 37.59 -59.59 -0.94
CA VAL A 437 36.69 -58.49 -0.55
C VAL A 437 36.50 -58.45 0.98
N PRO A 438 36.76 -57.33 1.68
CA PRO A 438 36.29 -57.14 3.05
C PRO A 438 34.77 -57.05 3.04
N ILE A 439 34.08 -57.79 3.91
CA ILE A 439 32.62 -57.75 4.01
C ILE A 439 32.20 -56.31 4.35
N GLN A 440 31.52 -55.66 3.41
CA GLN A 440 30.97 -54.33 3.61
C GLN A 440 29.77 -54.48 4.55
N GLU A 441 29.88 -53.93 5.76
CA GLU A 441 28.75 -53.92 6.70
C GLU A 441 27.54 -53.28 6.03
N ALA A 442 26.41 -53.98 6.04
CA ALA A 442 25.20 -53.53 5.38
C ALA A 442 24.71 -52.26 6.09
N GLN A 443 24.88 -51.11 5.46
CA GLN A 443 24.24 -49.87 5.89
C GLN A 443 22.73 -50.14 6.01
N PRO A 444 22.09 -49.76 7.14
CA PRO A 444 20.67 -50.04 7.32
C PRO A 444 19.88 -49.36 6.21
N ARG A 445 19.11 -50.17 5.45
CA ARG A 445 18.18 -49.66 4.45
C ARG A 445 17.17 -48.77 5.16
N ILE A 446 17.27 -47.47 4.95
CA ILE A 446 16.23 -46.52 5.33
C ILE A 446 14.98 -46.89 4.52
N PRO A 447 13.82 -47.15 5.16
CA PRO A 447 12.57 -47.40 4.46
C PRO A 447 12.22 -46.26 3.50
N ASP A 448 11.62 -46.58 2.37
CA ASP A 448 11.18 -45.55 1.43
C ASP A 448 9.83 -44.91 1.81
N TYR A 449 9.47 -43.83 1.10
CA TYR A 449 8.23 -43.10 1.37
C TYR A 449 6.97 -43.94 1.12
N GLU A 450 7.00 -44.91 0.20
CA GLU A 450 5.83 -45.73 -0.14
C GLU A 450 5.62 -46.80 0.93
N GLU A 451 6.72 -47.43 1.39
CA GLU A 451 6.75 -48.31 2.57
C GLU A 451 6.18 -47.59 3.81
N PHE A 452 6.63 -46.36 4.08
CA PHE A 452 6.11 -45.51 5.18
C PHE A 452 4.64 -45.12 4.98
N SER A 453 4.28 -44.58 3.81
CA SER A 453 2.94 -44.06 3.53
C SER A 453 1.87 -45.15 3.62
N LYS A 454 2.20 -46.38 3.22
CA LYS A 454 1.28 -47.51 3.33
C LYS A 454 0.99 -47.87 4.79
N VAL A 455 2.03 -48.04 5.61
CA VAL A 455 1.86 -48.47 7.01
C VAL A 455 1.21 -47.38 7.87
N MET A 456 1.39 -46.10 7.51
CA MET A 456 0.62 -44.99 8.07
C MET A 456 -0.88 -45.04 7.69
N ASP A 457 -1.22 -45.48 6.48
CA ASP A 457 -2.62 -45.63 6.04
C ASP A 457 -3.30 -46.86 6.67
N ASP A 458 -2.54 -47.94 6.88
CA ASP A 458 -3.03 -49.18 7.52
C ASP A 458 -3.51 -48.95 8.97
N PHE A 459 -3.14 -47.84 9.63
CA PHE A 459 -3.75 -47.39 10.91
C PHE A 459 -5.26 -47.19 10.80
N PHE A 460 -5.78 -46.62 9.72
CA PHE A 460 -7.21 -46.30 9.64
C PHE A 460 -8.09 -47.57 9.62
N MET A 461 -7.53 -48.70 9.15
CA MET A 461 -8.18 -50.02 9.14
C MET A 461 -7.88 -50.83 10.41
N SER A 462 -6.63 -50.84 10.88
CA SER A 462 -6.18 -51.69 12.01
C SER A 462 -6.33 -51.04 13.39
N SER A 463 -6.29 -49.70 13.45
CA SER A 463 -6.10 -48.87 14.65
C SER A 463 -4.87 -49.25 15.51
N SER A 464 -3.89 -49.95 14.92
CA SER A 464 -2.58 -50.22 15.54
C SER A 464 -1.55 -49.23 15.05
N VAL A 465 -0.62 -48.85 15.94
CA VAL A 465 0.56 -48.03 15.59
C VAL A 465 1.88 -48.79 15.71
N ASP A 466 1.88 -50.06 16.11
CA ASP A 466 3.13 -50.76 16.47
C ASP A 466 4.04 -51.01 15.26
N GLU A 467 3.48 -51.22 14.07
CA GLU A 467 4.24 -51.27 12.82
C GLU A 467 4.77 -49.89 12.39
N ILE A 468 3.99 -48.82 12.62
CA ILE A 468 4.41 -47.43 12.38
C ILE A 468 5.60 -47.07 13.29
N VAL A 469 5.50 -47.35 14.59
CA VAL A 469 6.58 -47.14 15.57
C VAL A 469 7.84 -47.91 15.17
N SER A 470 7.69 -49.16 14.71
CA SER A 470 8.80 -49.99 14.21
C SER A 470 9.51 -49.36 13.01
N ILE A 471 8.76 -48.91 11.99
CA ILE A 471 9.31 -48.25 10.80
C ILE A 471 9.95 -46.91 11.16
N MET A 472 9.28 -46.05 11.93
CA MET A 472 9.82 -44.75 12.37
C MET A 472 11.12 -44.90 13.16
N SER A 473 11.27 -45.98 13.94
CA SER A 473 12.52 -46.29 14.67
C SER A 473 13.73 -46.57 13.77
N SER A 474 13.51 -46.82 12.48
CA SER A 474 14.56 -47.07 11.47
C SER A 474 14.82 -45.91 10.52
N ILE A 475 14.05 -44.82 10.62
CA ILE A 475 14.16 -43.62 9.78
C ILE A 475 14.81 -42.49 10.59
N PRO A 476 15.80 -41.73 10.06
CA PRO A 476 16.36 -40.56 10.75
C PRO A 476 15.28 -39.50 11.06
N PRO A 477 15.31 -38.82 12.22
CA PRO A 477 14.21 -37.94 12.65
C PRO A 477 13.93 -36.77 11.70
N GLU A 478 14.95 -36.28 10.99
CA GLU A 478 14.82 -35.26 9.93
C GLU A 478 14.01 -35.79 8.74
N VAL A 479 14.24 -37.05 8.35
CA VAL A 479 13.53 -37.72 7.25
C VAL A 479 12.10 -38.07 7.66
N VAL A 480 11.87 -38.43 8.94
CA VAL A 480 10.52 -38.64 9.49
C VAL A 480 9.66 -37.38 9.33
N VAL A 481 10.19 -36.19 9.64
CA VAL A 481 9.45 -34.92 9.46
C VAL A 481 9.08 -34.70 7.99
N VAL A 482 10.02 -34.89 7.06
CA VAL A 482 9.76 -34.77 5.61
C VAL A 482 8.70 -35.78 5.11
N TYR A 483 8.76 -37.02 5.61
CA TYR A 483 7.79 -38.07 5.26
C TYR A 483 6.39 -37.74 5.82
N CYS A 484 6.30 -37.31 7.09
CA CYS A 484 5.07 -36.82 7.69
C CYS A 484 4.50 -35.60 6.93
N THR A 485 5.35 -34.66 6.51
CA THR A 485 4.96 -33.46 5.74
C THR A 485 4.26 -33.84 4.43
N LYS A 486 4.91 -34.70 3.63
CA LYS A 486 4.36 -35.19 2.35
C LYS A 486 3.10 -36.03 2.54
N TRP A 487 3.04 -36.84 3.61
CA TRP A 487 1.89 -37.68 3.93
C TRP A 487 0.68 -36.85 4.39
N LEU A 488 0.86 -35.91 5.32
CA LEU A 488 -0.16 -34.96 5.77
C LEU A 488 -0.73 -34.13 4.61
N GLY A 489 0.14 -33.63 3.73
CA GLY A 489 -0.26 -32.86 2.56
C GLY A 489 -1.22 -33.62 1.63
N ARG A 490 -1.11 -34.95 1.51
CA ARG A 490 -2.08 -35.76 0.76
C ARG A 490 -3.48 -35.74 1.39
N TYR A 491 -3.59 -35.76 2.73
CA TYR A 491 -4.87 -35.72 3.44
C TYR A 491 -5.54 -34.34 3.40
N ILE A 492 -4.74 -33.27 3.38
CA ILE A 492 -5.22 -31.89 3.29
C ILE A 492 -5.59 -31.54 1.84
N ASN A 493 -4.77 -31.90 0.86
CA ASN A 493 -5.00 -31.57 -0.55
C ASN A 493 -6.08 -32.44 -1.23
N THR A 494 -6.41 -33.62 -0.69
CA THR A 494 -7.30 -34.58 -1.37
C THR A 494 -8.66 -34.71 -0.67
N TYR A 495 -9.73 -34.32 -1.36
CA TYR A 495 -11.11 -34.39 -0.87
C TYR A 495 -11.57 -35.77 -0.36
N LYS A 496 -11.00 -36.85 -0.94
CA LYS A 496 -11.36 -38.24 -0.69
C LYS A 496 -11.33 -38.62 0.80
N TYR A 497 -10.32 -38.18 1.55
CA TYR A 497 -10.00 -38.70 2.89
C TYR A 497 -10.78 -38.01 4.03
N THR A 498 -12.09 -37.84 3.85
CA THR A 498 -12.92 -37.04 4.77
C THR A 498 -13.16 -37.72 6.11
N ALA A 499 -13.23 -39.06 6.17
CA ALA A 499 -13.40 -39.77 7.44
C ALA A 499 -12.06 -39.87 8.20
N GLU A 500 -11.01 -40.20 7.46
CA GLU A 500 -9.64 -40.40 7.93
C GLU A 500 -9.05 -39.12 8.52
N ARG A 501 -9.34 -37.94 7.93
CA ARG A 501 -8.94 -36.64 8.49
C ARG A 501 -9.38 -36.43 9.94
N THR A 502 -10.58 -36.91 10.32
CA THR A 502 -11.09 -36.81 11.70
C THR A 502 -10.36 -37.71 12.71
N ARG A 503 -9.58 -38.69 12.24
CA ARG A 503 -8.77 -39.60 13.08
C ARG A 503 -7.27 -39.29 13.03
N LEU A 504 -6.84 -38.26 12.30
CA LEU A 504 -5.43 -37.82 12.31
C LEU A 504 -4.97 -37.42 13.72
N GLY A 505 -5.80 -36.69 14.47
CA GLY A 505 -5.51 -36.35 15.86
C GLY A 505 -5.24 -37.56 16.75
N GLU A 506 -6.09 -38.58 16.65
CA GLU A 506 -5.99 -39.85 17.36
C GLU A 506 -4.66 -40.58 17.05
N LEU A 507 -4.27 -40.62 15.77
CA LEU A 507 -3.01 -41.21 15.32
C LEU A 507 -1.80 -40.50 15.94
N PHE A 508 -1.69 -39.18 15.74
CA PHE A 508 -0.53 -38.42 16.23
C PHE A 508 -0.43 -38.42 17.76
N GLU A 509 -1.56 -38.33 18.48
CA GLU A 509 -1.57 -38.43 19.95
C GLU A 509 -1.11 -39.83 20.42
N THR A 510 -1.43 -40.88 19.67
CA THR A 510 -1.02 -42.25 20.00
C THR A 510 0.46 -42.50 19.68
N LEU A 511 0.99 -41.95 18.58
CA LEU A 511 2.43 -41.98 18.25
C LEU A 511 3.27 -41.24 19.29
N MET A 512 2.79 -40.09 19.77
CA MET A 512 3.41 -39.35 20.88
C MET A 512 3.42 -40.16 22.19
N LYS A 513 2.30 -40.81 22.56
CA LYS A 513 2.24 -41.69 23.74
C LYS A 513 3.18 -42.90 23.66
N LYS A 514 3.50 -43.35 22.45
CA LYS A 514 4.48 -44.42 22.18
C LYS A 514 5.92 -43.90 22.04
N GLY A 515 6.14 -42.58 22.03
CA GLY A 515 7.47 -41.96 21.91
C GLY A 515 8.07 -41.96 20.50
N ALA A 516 7.29 -42.23 19.45
CA ALA A 516 7.79 -42.31 18.08
C ALA A 516 7.89 -40.93 17.37
N LEU A 517 7.27 -39.90 17.94
CA LEU A 517 7.28 -38.54 17.41
C LEU A 517 7.04 -37.54 18.55
N THR A 518 7.70 -36.37 18.53
CA THR A 518 7.39 -35.29 19.48
C THR A 518 6.27 -34.37 18.97
N VAL A 519 5.70 -33.56 19.88
CA VAL A 519 4.69 -32.55 19.54
C VAL A 519 5.26 -31.53 18.55
N GLU A 520 6.51 -31.14 18.76
CA GLU A 520 7.24 -30.17 17.93
C GLU A 520 7.41 -30.71 16.51
N GLN A 521 7.86 -31.97 16.35
CA GLN A 521 8.01 -32.60 15.03
C GLN A 521 6.67 -32.75 14.29
N ALA A 522 5.59 -33.09 15.00
CA ALA A 522 4.25 -33.19 14.42
C ALA A 522 3.75 -31.81 13.93
N GLN A 523 3.91 -30.76 14.74
CA GLN A 523 3.55 -29.40 14.37
C GLN A 523 4.44 -28.85 13.25
N GLU A 524 5.73 -29.15 13.26
CA GLU A 524 6.68 -28.75 12.22
C GLU A 524 6.31 -29.39 10.87
N ALA A 525 6.10 -30.70 10.82
CA ALA A 525 5.70 -31.38 9.57
C ALA A 525 4.40 -30.80 8.98
N LEU A 526 3.45 -30.46 9.85
CA LEU A 526 2.19 -29.83 9.45
C LEU A 526 2.40 -28.38 8.95
N LEU A 527 3.28 -27.59 9.57
CA LEU A 527 3.57 -26.21 9.18
C LEU A 527 4.43 -26.14 7.90
N GLN A 528 5.42 -27.02 7.74
CA GLN A 528 6.25 -27.13 6.52
C GLN A 528 5.38 -27.40 5.28
N HIS A 529 4.32 -28.21 5.41
CA HIS A 529 3.37 -28.43 4.32
C HIS A 529 2.63 -27.15 3.93
N VAL A 530 2.08 -26.41 4.91
CA VAL A 530 1.34 -25.16 4.63
C VAL A 530 2.27 -24.07 4.09
N GLN A 531 3.49 -23.95 4.61
CA GLN A 531 4.49 -23.02 4.08
C GLN A 531 4.76 -23.32 2.60
N LYS A 532 5.05 -24.57 2.24
CA LYS A 532 5.25 -24.96 0.83
C LYS A 532 4.00 -24.68 -0.02
N SER A 533 2.80 -24.95 0.48
CA SER A 533 1.56 -24.62 -0.24
C SER A 533 1.30 -23.11 -0.39
N ALA A 534 1.91 -22.26 0.44
CA ALA A 534 1.90 -20.81 0.27
C ALA A 534 2.95 -20.34 -0.74
N GLU A 535 4.17 -20.88 -0.67
CA GLU A 535 5.26 -20.61 -1.63
C GLU A 535 4.90 -21.06 -3.07
N GLU A 536 4.02 -22.06 -3.20
CA GLU A 536 3.48 -22.55 -4.49
C GLU A 536 2.07 -22.02 -4.82
N GLU A 537 1.52 -21.07 -4.05
CA GLU A 537 0.17 -20.45 -4.17
C GLU A 537 -1.05 -21.39 -4.30
N LEU A 538 -0.90 -22.69 -4.02
CA LEU A 538 -1.87 -23.76 -4.33
C LEU A 538 -3.25 -23.66 -3.65
N PHE A 539 -3.51 -22.65 -2.82
CA PHE A 539 -4.78 -22.48 -2.09
C PHE A 539 -5.96 -22.09 -3.00
N THR A 540 -5.69 -21.52 -4.17
CA THR A 540 -6.69 -21.17 -5.19
C THR A 540 -7.18 -22.42 -5.94
N ASP A 541 -6.25 -23.31 -6.30
CA ASP A 541 -6.52 -24.53 -7.06
C ASP A 541 -7.07 -25.69 -6.21
N ILE A 542 -6.85 -25.69 -4.88
CA ILE A 542 -7.28 -26.77 -3.98
C ILE A 542 -8.60 -26.41 -3.26
N PRO A 543 -9.77 -26.86 -3.75
CA PRO A 543 -11.05 -26.51 -3.14
C PRO A 543 -11.17 -27.09 -1.72
N LYS A 544 -11.62 -26.23 -0.78
CA LYS A 544 -11.84 -26.56 0.65
C LYS A 544 -10.57 -26.86 1.47
N TYR A 545 -9.39 -26.43 1.03
CA TYR A 545 -8.12 -26.58 1.76
C TYR A 545 -8.25 -26.19 3.25
N PHE A 546 -8.81 -25.01 3.56
CA PHE A 546 -8.92 -24.54 4.94
C PHE A 546 -10.00 -25.28 5.76
N VAL A 547 -11.08 -25.76 5.14
CA VAL A 547 -11.99 -26.73 5.79
C VAL A 547 -11.26 -28.02 6.19
N HIS A 548 -10.34 -28.52 5.33
CA HIS A 548 -9.59 -29.75 5.58
C HIS A 548 -8.57 -29.56 6.71
N TRP A 549 -7.92 -28.39 6.74
CA TRP A 549 -7.08 -27.91 7.83
C TRP A 549 -7.84 -27.77 9.17
N ALA A 550 -9.00 -27.09 9.17
CA ALA A 550 -9.78 -26.84 10.37
C ALA A 550 -10.27 -28.13 11.03
N SER A 551 -10.79 -29.06 10.21
CA SER A 551 -11.21 -30.39 10.65
C SER A 551 -10.07 -31.17 11.34
N LEU A 552 -8.83 -31.11 10.79
CA LEU A 552 -7.66 -31.77 11.38
C LEU A 552 -7.36 -31.22 12.78
N ILE A 553 -7.31 -29.89 12.95
CA ILE A 553 -7.03 -29.25 14.25
C ILE A 553 -8.14 -29.55 15.27
N LYS A 554 -9.41 -29.40 14.87
CA LYS A 554 -10.57 -29.64 15.73
C LYS A 554 -10.56 -31.03 16.38
N HIS A 555 -10.22 -32.05 15.59
CA HIS A 555 -10.13 -33.43 16.05
C HIS A 555 -8.75 -33.82 16.63
N GLY A 556 -7.75 -32.95 16.53
CA GLY A 556 -6.38 -33.18 16.99
C GLY A 556 -5.84 -32.16 18.00
N HIS A 557 -6.71 -31.40 18.68
CA HIS A 557 -6.34 -30.27 19.54
C HIS A 557 -5.40 -30.58 20.72
N SER A 558 -5.20 -31.87 21.05
CA SER A 558 -4.19 -32.37 22.00
C SER A 558 -2.75 -32.31 21.48
N VAL A 559 -2.57 -32.37 20.15
CA VAL A 559 -1.29 -32.28 19.43
C VAL A 559 -1.16 -30.93 18.74
N PHE A 560 -2.25 -30.49 18.13
CA PHE A 560 -2.36 -29.37 17.21
C PHE A 560 -3.25 -28.27 17.82
N PRO A 561 -2.74 -27.38 18.69
CA PRO A 561 -3.57 -26.38 19.37
C PRO A 561 -4.17 -25.38 18.38
N TYR A 562 -5.31 -24.78 18.72
CA TYR A 562 -5.99 -23.77 17.88
C TYR A 562 -5.10 -22.54 17.57
N SER A 563 -4.07 -22.25 18.38
CA SER A 563 -3.07 -21.23 18.06
C SER A 563 -2.19 -21.54 16.83
N LEU A 564 -2.25 -22.76 16.27
CA LEU A 564 -1.69 -23.07 14.95
C LEU A 564 -2.44 -22.37 13.81
N HIS A 565 -3.74 -22.08 13.96
CA HIS A 565 -4.47 -21.24 12.99
C HIS A 565 -3.81 -19.85 12.91
N THR A 566 -3.39 -19.29 14.05
CA THR A 566 -2.63 -18.02 14.11
C THR A 566 -1.28 -18.13 13.42
N LYS A 567 -0.56 -19.26 13.57
CA LYS A 567 0.70 -19.50 12.85
C LYS A 567 0.50 -19.55 11.33
N VAL A 568 -0.52 -20.27 10.85
CA VAL A 568 -0.85 -20.34 9.42
C VAL A 568 -1.29 -18.98 8.88
N LEU A 569 -2.18 -18.27 9.56
CA LEU A 569 -2.63 -16.94 9.15
C LEU A 569 -1.45 -15.95 9.07
N ASN A 570 -0.48 -16.04 10.00
CA ASN A 570 0.78 -15.30 9.88
C ASN A 570 1.55 -15.70 8.62
N MET A 571 1.76 -16.99 8.34
CA MET A 571 2.47 -17.43 7.12
C MET A 571 1.77 -16.98 5.82
N LEU A 572 0.42 -16.96 5.76
CA LEU A 572 -0.32 -16.43 4.61
C LEU A 572 -0.09 -14.93 4.43
N VAL A 573 -0.10 -14.17 5.53
CA VAL A 573 0.21 -12.73 5.55
C VAL A 573 1.67 -12.46 5.15
N ASP A 574 2.61 -13.24 5.68
CA ASP A 574 4.06 -13.08 5.48
C ASP A 574 4.52 -13.53 4.08
N ASN A 575 3.71 -14.34 3.37
CA ASN A 575 3.89 -14.68 1.94
C ASN A 575 3.01 -13.83 1.01
N HIS A 576 2.38 -12.75 1.49
CA HIS A 576 1.55 -11.83 0.69
C HIS A 576 0.39 -12.50 -0.07
N VAL A 577 -0.25 -13.53 0.49
CA VAL A 577 -1.36 -14.25 -0.16
C VAL A 577 -2.65 -13.41 -0.16
N SER A 578 -3.52 -13.51 -1.18
CA SER A 578 -4.64 -12.57 -1.41
C SER A 578 -5.68 -12.47 -0.29
N ILE A 579 -6.45 -11.36 -0.30
CA ILE A 579 -7.48 -11.04 0.70
C ILE A 579 -8.57 -12.12 0.74
N GLU A 580 -8.95 -12.67 -0.42
CA GLU A 580 -9.99 -13.68 -0.57
C GLU A 580 -9.54 -14.98 0.11
N VAL A 581 -8.28 -15.38 -0.10
CA VAL A 581 -7.70 -16.60 0.49
C VAL A 581 -7.58 -16.45 2.02
N ILE A 582 -7.15 -15.28 2.50
CA ILE A 582 -7.11 -14.95 3.93
C ILE A 582 -8.52 -14.97 4.54
N ALA A 583 -9.50 -14.35 3.89
CA ALA A 583 -10.88 -14.34 4.35
C ALA A 583 -11.52 -15.74 4.31
N ASN A 584 -11.19 -16.56 3.32
CA ASN A 584 -11.60 -17.98 3.25
C ASN A 584 -11.00 -18.78 4.40
N MET A 585 -9.71 -18.60 4.70
CA MET A 585 -9.03 -19.26 5.82
C MET A 585 -9.73 -18.93 7.16
N VAL A 586 -9.97 -17.64 7.45
CA VAL A 586 -10.64 -17.24 8.69
C VAL A 586 -12.08 -17.75 8.73
N ARG A 587 -12.82 -17.69 7.62
CA ARG A 587 -14.22 -18.16 7.55
C ARG A 587 -14.35 -19.66 7.78
N ASP A 588 -13.50 -20.47 7.16
CA ASP A 588 -13.53 -21.94 7.31
C ASP A 588 -13.17 -22.38 8.74
N VAL A 589 -12.27 -21.64 9.40
CA VAL A 589 -11.88 -21.89 10.80
C VAL A 589 -12.98 -21.47 11.79
N GLU A 590 -13.56 -20.28 11.63
CA GLU A 590 -14.66 -19.83 12.50
C GLU A 590 -15.93 -20.65 12.29
N ALA A 591 -16.27 -21.04 11.06
CA ALA A 591 -17.45 -21.87 10.76
C ALA A 591 -17.38 -23.27 11.41
N ASP A 592 -16.19 -23.83 11.60
CA ASP A 592 -16.00 -25.13 12.26
C ASP A 592 -15.86 -25.00 13.80
N THR A 593 -15.70 -23.78 14.32
CA THR A 593 -15.43 -23.49 15.73
C THR A 593 -16.72 -23.17 16.51
N LYS A 594 -16.99 -23.90 17.61
CA LYS A 594 -18.17 -23.63 18.45
C LYS A 594 -17.89 -22.56 19.53
N PRO A 595 -18.81 -21.59 19.74
CA PRO A 595 -18.68 -20.57 20.80
C PRO A 595 -18.56 -21.12 22.23
N GLU A 596 -18.97 -22.37 22.45
CA GLU A 596 -18.84 -23.08 23.73
C GLU A 596 -17.39 -23.52 23.97
N GLN A 597 -16.73 -24.07 22.94
CA GLN A 597 -15.34 -24.56 23.02
C GLN A 597 -14.32 -23.42 23.21
N LEU A 598 -14.61 -22.24 22.64
CA LEU A 598 -13.80 -21.02 22.82
C LEU A 598 -13.73 -20.52 24.28
N ARG A 599 -14.70 -20.88 25.14
CA ARG A 599 -14.76 -20.39 26.53
C ARG A 599 -13.77 -21.09 27.44
N ASP A 600 -13.55 -22.38 27.22
CA ASP A 600 -12.67 -23.23 28.04
C ASP A 600 -11.23 -23.29 27.51
N LEU A 601 -10.99 -22.86 26.26
CA LEU A 601 -9.65 -22.71 25.68
C LEU A 601 -8.82 -21.66 26.45
N LYS A 602 -7.58 -22.03 26.81
CA LYS A 602 -6.62 -21.14 27.48
C LYS A 602 -6.25 -19.95 26.59
N PRO A 603 -5.95 -18.75 27.14
CA PRO A 603 -5.57 -17.57 26.37
C PRO A 603 -4.47 -17.78 25.32
N GLN A 604 -3.49 -18.64 25.61
CA GLN A 604 -2.36 -18.96 24.73
C GLN A 604 -2.70 -19.90 23.56
N ASP A 605 -3.79 -20.67 23.69
CA ASP A 605 -4.19 -21.71 22.74
C ASP A 605 -5.26 -21.21 21.75
N ARG A 606 -5.70 -19.96 21.87
CA ARG A 606 -6.75 -19.33 21.04
C ARG A 606 -6.23 -18.95 19.65
N PHE A 607 -7.11 -19.05 18.66
CA PHE A 607 -6.93 -18.36 17.37
C PHE A 607 -6.97 -16.84 17.62
N ARG A 608 -6.12 -16.09 16.92
CA ARG A 608 -6.07 -14.62 16.98
C ARG A 608 -5.91 -14.08 15.57
N VAL A 609 -6.86 -13.29 15.11
CA VAL A 609 -6.91 -12.84 13.71
C VAL A 609 -6.29 -11.44 13.57
N LEU A 610 -6.67 -10.50 14.45
CA LEU A 610 -6.43 -9.07 14.27
C LEU A 610 -4.95 -8.70 14.09
N GLN A 611 -4.05 -9.23 14.91
CA GLN A 611 -2.61 -8.90 14.83
C GLN A 611 -1.90 -9.49 13.60
N ALA A 612 -2.48 -10.50 12.94
CA ALA A 612 -1.96 -10.99 11.67
C ALA A 612 -2.38 -10.03 10.54
N LEU A 613 -3.68 -9.69 10.47
CA LEU A 613 -4.20 -8.76 9.47
C LEU A 613 -3.57 -7.36 9.56
N LEU A 614 -3.22 -6.90 10.76
CA LEU A 614 -2.51 -5.64 10.94
C LEU A 614 -1.11 -5.62 10.33
N ARG A 615 -0.52 -6.76 9.97
CA ARG A 615 0.77 -6.87 9.26
C ARG A 615 0.58 -7.10 7.75
N TYR A 616 -0.65 -7.23 7.28
CA TYR A 616 -0.95 -7.59 5.90
C TYR A 616 -0.53 -6.50 4.92
N THR A 617 0.24 -6.93 3.91
CA THR A 617 0.59 -6.13 2.74
C THR A 617 0.09 -6.91 1.52
N PRO A 618 -0.80 -6.34 0.68
CA PRO A 618 -1.34 -7.03 -0.50
C PRO A 618 -0.27 -7.57 -1.45
N PRO A 619 -0.55 -8.65 -2.21
CA PRO A 619 0.35 -9.10 -3.26
C PRO A 619 0.64 -7.99 -4.27
N MET A 620 1.91 -7.88 -4.70
CA MET A 620 2.41 -6.82 -5.59
C MET A 620 1.75 -6.76 -6.98
N PHE A 621 0.93 -7.75 -7.32
CA PHE A 621 0.36 -8.00 -8.65
C PHE A 621 -1.12 -8.44 -8.60
N VAL A 622 -1.90 -8.00 -7.59
CA VAL A 622 -3.36 -8.22 -7.61
C VAL A 622 -3.96 -7.52 -8.83
N HIS A 623 -4.52 -8.31 -9.75
CA HIS A 623 -5.48 -7.80 -10.73
C HIS A 623 -6.81 -7.51 -10.01
N GLU A 624 -6.92 -6.32 -9.42
CA GLU A 624 -8.20 -5.84 -8.91
C GLU A 624 -9.16 -5.63 -10.10
N SER A 625 -10.23 -6.41 -10.16
CA SER A 625 -11.21 -6.32 -11.25
C SER A 625 -12.03 -5.03 -11.15
N ASP A 626 -12.00 -4.21 -12.19
CA ASP A 626 -12.48 -2.81 -12.21
C ASP A 626 -13.96 -2.52 -11.82
N ASP A 627 -14.83 -3.54 -11.77
CA ASP A 627 -16.27 -3.37 -11.52
C ASP A 627 -16.63 -3.34 -10.01
N ASP A 628 -16.34 -2.22 -9.34
CA ASP A 628 -17.40 -1.51 -8.58
C ASP A 628 -17.03 -0.08 -8.14
N GLN A 629 -18.04 0.79 -8.00
CA GLN A 629 -17.87 2.16 -7.45
C GLN A 629 -17.89 2.20 -5.91
N GLN A 630 -17.67 1.06 -5.26
CA GLN A 630 -17.66 0.93 -3.80
C GLN A 630 -16.30 1.37 -3.20
N PRO A 631 -16.26 1.81 -1.93
CA PRO A 631 -14.98 2.04 -1.25
C PRO A 631 -14.21 0.71 -1.17
N LYS A 632 -12.93 0.71 -1.61
CA LYS A 632 -12.06 -0.48 -1.57
C LYS A 632 -12.07 -1.08 -0.17
N GLN A 633 -12.59 -2.30 -0.04
CA GLN A 633 -12.67 -2.99 1.24
C GLN A 633 -11.27 -3.44 1.66
N THR A 634 -10.79 -2.98 2.81
CA THR A 634 -9.51 -3.45 3.35
C THR A 634 -9.64 -4.90 3.80
N VAL A 635 -8.52 -5.61 3.99
CA VAL A 635 -8.53 -6.95 4.62
C VAL A 635 -9.25 -6.93 5.99
N LEU A 636 -9.19 -5.80 6.71
CA LEU A 636 -9.89 -5.60 7.97
C LEU A 636 -11.40 -5.46 7.78
N ASP A 637 -11.90 -4.92 6.66
CA ASP A 637 -13.34 -4.88 6.36
C ASP A 637 -13.86 -6.28 6.01
N VAL A 638 -13.20 -6.95 5.05
CA VAL A 638 -13.62 -8.27 4.56
C VAL A 638 -13.62 -9.31 5.69
N VAL A 639 -12.56 -9.33 6.51
CA VAL A 639 -12.48 -10.24 7.66
C VAL A 639 -13.24 -9.69 8.88
N GLY A 640 -13.46 -8.38 8.98
CA GLY A 640 -14.30 -7.76 10.01
C GLY A 640 -15.79 -8.07 9.87
N ALA A 641 -16.22 -8.66 8.76
CA ALA A 641 -17.54 -9.29 8.60
C ALA A 641 -17.58 -10.76 9.08
N ILE A 642 -16.46 -11.31 9.55
CA ILE A 642 -16.26 -12.73 9.89
C ILE A 642 -15.77 -12.89 11.34
N ASP A 643 -14.66 -12.25 11.69
CA ASP A 643 -14.02 -12.34 13.00
C ASP A 643 -14.46 -11.20 13.95
N PRO A 644 -14.98 -11.52 15.15
CA PRO A 644 -15.53 -10.52 16.07
C PRO A 644 -14.47 -9.67 16.82
N GLU A 645 -13.18 -10.04 16.82
CA GLU A 645 -12.10 -9.18 17.33
C GLU A 645 -11.82 -8.05 16.32
N VAL A 646 -11.74 -8.40 15.03
CA VAL A 646 -11.56 -7.46 13.90
C VAL A 646 -12.79 -6.55 13.75
N THR A 647 -14.01 -7.08 13.84
CA THR A 647 -15.23 -6.25 13.87
C THR A 647 -15.15 -5.18 14.98
N TYR A 648 -14.70 -5.55 16.18
CA TYR A 648 -14.65 -4.63 17.32
C TYR A 648 -13.57 -3.56 17.15
N PHE A 649 -12.43 -3.93 16.57
CA PHE A 649 -11.35 -3.01 16.23
C PHE A 649 -11.76 -2.01 15.14
N ASN A 650 -12.52 -2.44 14.13
CA ASN A 650 -13.05 -1.55 13.10
C ASN A 650 -14.04 -0.54 13.69
N GLU A 651 -15.01 -1.00 14.49
CA GLU A 651 -15.96 -0.13 15.21
C GLU A 651 -15.25 0.91 16.10
N LEU A 652 -14.13 0.54 16.74
CA LEU A 652 -13.31 1.48 17.51
C LEU A 652 -12.59 2.51 16.63
N CYS A 653 -12.13 2.13 15.44
CA CYS A 653 -11.55 3.08 14.48
C CYS A 653 -12.63 4.06 14.00
N THR A 654 -13.75 3.56 13.44
CA THR A 654 -14.87 4.39 12.98
C THR A 654 -15.36 5.34 14.08
N SER A 655 -15.51 4.85 15.33
CA SER A 655 -15.88 5.68 16.49
C SER A 655 -14.89 6.80 16.81
N TYR A 656 -13.59 6.59 16.56
CA TYR A 656 -12.55 7.62 16.78
C TYR A 656 -12.55 8.63 15.63
N ASP A 657 -12.69 8.14 14.41
CA ASP A 657 -12.63 8.89 13.17
C ASP A 657 -13.86 9.80 12.96
N ASP A 658 -15.04 9.38 13.45
CA ASP A 658 -16.27 10.19 13.53
C ASP A 658 -16.25 11.25 14.68
N ASP A 659 -15.14 11.43 15.40
CA ASP A 659 -15.05 12.16 16.69
C ASP A 659 -16.06 11.64 17.77
N ASN A 660 -16.60 10.44 17.57
CA ASN A 660 -17.70 9.86 18.34
C ASN A 660 -17.20 9.00 19.50
N PHE A 661 -16.51 9.62 20.45
CA PHE A 661 -15.94 8.97 21.64
C PHE A 661 -16.98 8.44 22.65
N HIS A 662 -18.28 8.63 22.38
CA HIS A 662 -19.36 8.09 23.21
C HIS A 662 -19.68 6.65 22.81
N ALA A 663 -19.91 5.79 23.80
CA ALA A 663 -19.92 4.34 23.58
C ALA A 663 -21.06 3.89 22.64
N SER A 664 -20.70 3.56 21.39
CA SER A 664 -21.57 2.94 20.39
C SER A 664 -22.40 1.80 21.00
N PRO A 665 -23.68 1.65 20.62
CA PRO A 665 -24.49 0.49 20.98
C PRO A 665 -23.82 -0.82 20.57
N ALA A 666 -23.24 -0.90 19.36
CA ALA A 666 -22.54 -2.08 18.86
C ALA A 666 -21.34 -2.45 19.76
N LEU A 667 -20.45 -1.48 20.04
CA LEU A 667 -19.35 -1.66 21.00
C LEU A 667 -19.83 -2.08 22.40
N SER A 668 -21.03 -1.66 22.82
CA SER A 668 -21.60 -2.03 24.12
C SER A 668 -22.27 -3.42 24.13
N ASP A 669 -22.70 -3.94 22.99
CA ASP A 669 -23.32 -5.27 22.85
C ASP A 669 -22.29 -6.36 22.54
N MET A 670 -21.33 -6.11 21.66
CA MET A 670 -20.21 -7.02 21.40
C MET A 670 -19.41 -7.34 22.67
N GLN A 671 -19.24 -6.34 23.54
CA GLN A 671 -18.59 -6.47 24.85
C GLN A 671 -19.32 -7.41 25.81
N LYS A 672 -20.61 -7.69 25.59
CA LYS A 672 -21.37 -8.71 26.33
C LYS A 672 -21.15 -10.12 25.77
N GLN A 673 -20.84 -10.23 24.48
CA GLN A 673 -20.61 -11.51 23.79
C GLN A 673 -19.23 -12.09 24.12
N SER A 674 -18.15 -11.32 23.93
CA SER A 674 -16.79 -11.75 24.25
C SER A 674 -15.92 -10.62 24.83
N PRO A 675 -15.84 -10.48 26.17
CA PRO A 675 -15.06 -9.44 26.81
C PRO A 675 -13.54 -9.66 26.65
N PHE A 676 -13.09 -10.88 26.35
CA PHE A 676 -11.68 -11.21 26.08
C PHE A 676 -11.21 -10.56 24.79
N LEU A 677 -11.94 -10.79 23.68
CA LEU A 677 -11.64 -10.19 22.38
C LEU A 677 -11.80 -8.67 22.40
N CYS A 678 -12.79 -8.16 23.15
CA CYS A 678 -12.92 -6.71 23.34
C CYS A 678 -11.74 -6.11 24.11
N ALA A 679 -11.12 -6.83 25.05
CA ALA A 679 -9.94 -6.36 25.77
C ALA A 679 -8.68 -6.34 24.89
N SER A 680 -8.45 -7.39 24.09
CA SER A 680 -7.31 -7.45 23.16
C SER A 680 -7.48 -6.47 21.99
N ALA A 681 -8.66 -6.37 21.37
CA ALA A 681 -8.96 -5.36 20.35
C ALA A 681 -8.87 -3.93 20.90
N PHE A 682 -9.40 -3.66 22.10
CA PHE A 682 -9.30 -2.32 22.70
C PHE A 682 -7.85 -1.94 23.04
N PHE A 683 -7.03 -2.86 23.59
CA PHE A 683 -5.59 -2.62 23.74
C PHE A 683 -4.93 -2.34 22.40
N THR A 684 -5.21 -3.17 21.39
CA THR A 684 -4.70 -3.04 20.02
C THR A 684 -5.04 -1.67 19.42
N PHE A 685 -6.23 -1.15 19.70
CA PHE A 685 -6.71 0.17 19.29
C PHE A 685 -6.11 1.34 20.08
N VAL A 686 -5.85 1.22 21.39
CA VAL A 686 -5.27 2.34 22.17
C VAL A 686 -3.74 2.41 22.16
N ARG A 687 -3.02 1.36 21.72
CA ARG A 687 -1.57 1.23 21.91
C ARG A 687 -0.71 2.45 21.52
N TYR A 688 -1.09 3.20 20.49
CA TYR A 688 -0.32 4.34 19.99
C TYR A 688 -0.49 5.63 20.81
N ASP A 689 -1.60 5.81 21.53
CA ASP A 689 -1.71 6.80 22.62
C ASP A 689 -2.63 6.29 23.73
N VAL A 690 -2.03 5.48 24.61
CA VAL A 690 -2.68 4.92 25.79
C VAL A 690 -3.10 6.01 26.80
N ASN A 691 -2.50 7.20 26.77
CA ASN A 691 -2.83 8.25 27.74
C ASN A 691 -4.05 9.06 27.33
N PHE A 692 -4.17 9.44 26.06
CA PHE A 692 -5.32 10.12 25.50
C PHE A 692 -6.50 9.17 25.32
N LEU A 693 -6.34 8.07 24.59
CA LEU A 693 -7.46 7.22 24.17
C LEU A 693 -8.15 6.52 25.35
N CYS A 694 -7.40 6.02 26.34
CA CYS A 694 -8.00 5.49 27.58
C CYS A 694 -8.69 6.57 28.46
N THR A 695 -8.48 7.86 28.17
CA THR A 695 -9.16 8.96 28.85
C THR A 695 -10.45 9.35 28.12
N GLN A 696 -10.46 9.35 26.78
CA GLN A 696 -11.69 9.53 26.00
C GLN A 696 -12.64 8.35 26.19
N TYR A 697 -12.17 7.13 25.92
CA TYR A 697 -12.94 5.88 26.06
C TYR A 697 -13.01 5.36 27.51
N LYS A 698 -12.88 6.22 28.52
CA LYS A 698 -12.83 5.85 29.94
C LYS A 698 -14.06 5.06 30.42
N GLU A 699 -15.24 5.35 29.84
CA GLU A 699 -16.47 4.61 30.13
C GLU A 699 -16.45 3.20 29.53
N LEU A 700 -15.96 3.04 28.30
CA LEU A 700 -15.85 1.74 27.63
C LEU A 700 -14.78 0.86 28.32
N LEU A 701 -13.61 1.44 28.61
CA LEU A 701 -12.56 0.83 29.41
C LEU A 701 -13.08 0.34 30.77
N ARG A 702 -13.96 1.11 31.44
CA ARG A 702 -14.60 0.66 32.67
C ARG A 702 -15.52 -0.54 32.42
N LYS A 703 -16.46 -0.43 31.48
CA LYS A 703 -17.41 -1.51 31.20
C LYS A 703 -16.70 -2.84 30.91
N ILE A 704 -15.58 -2.82 30.16
CA ILE A 704 -14.74 -4.01 29.89
C ILE A 704 -14.17 -4.59 31.19
N PHE A 705 -13.38 -3.82 31.94
CA PHE A 705 -12.58 -4.34 33.05
C PHE A 705 -13.29 -4.42 34.41
N THR A 706 -14.49 -3.86 34.57
CA THR A 706 -15.30 -4.07 35.80
C THR A 706 -16.26 -5.27 35.72
N ALA A 707 -16.56 -5.78 34.52
CA ALA A 707 -17.58 -6.82 34.33
C ALA A 707 -17.09 -8.26 34.59
N ARG A 708 -15.77 -8.48 34.67
CA ARG A 708 -15.12 -9.81 34.79
C ARG A 708 -13.84 -9.69 35.66
N PRO A 709 -13.17 -10.79 36.02
CA PRO A 709 -11.84 -10.73 36.62
C PRO A 709 -10.87 -9.97 35.70
N ALA A 710 -10.46 -8.78 36.11
CA ALA A 710 -9.60 -7.91 35.30
C ALA A 710 -8.22 -8.54 35.07
N ASP A 711 -7.78 -9.42 35.96
CA ASP A 711 -6.54 -10.19 35.87
C ASP A 711 -6.52 -11.11 34.63
N THR A 712 -7.59 -11.87 34.35
CA THR A 712 -7.64 -12.73 33.16
C THR A 712 -7.81 -11.95 31.86
N LEU A 713 -8.48 -10.79 31.89
CA LEU A 713 -8.50 -9.85 30.76
C LEU A 713 -7.12 -9.22 30.50
N LEU A 714 -6.34 -8.96 31.54
CA LEU A 714 -4.97 -8.46 31.39
C LEU A 714 -3.98 -9.52 30.90
N VAL A 715 -4.24 -10.82 31.11
CA VAL A 715 -3.49 -11.90 30.43
C VAL A 715 -3.74 -11.90 28.92
N GLU A 716 -4.97 -11.66 28.45
CA GLU A 716 -5.25 -11.48 27.03
C GLU A 716 -4.52 -10.26 26.43
N VAL A 717 -4.55 -9.14 27.15
CA VAL A 717 -3.82 -7.92 26.76
C VAL A 717 -2.31 -8.15 26.72
N TYR A 718 -1.74 -8.89 27.69
CA TYR A 718 -0.33 -9.28 27.67
C TYR A 718 0.00 -10.17 26.46
N LEU A 719 -0.82 -11.17 26.13
CA LEU A 719 -0.58 -12.01 24.96
C LEU A 719 -0.71 -11.22 23.66
N GLN A 720 -1.68 -10.32 23.56
CA GLN A 720 -1.83 -9.43 22.41
C GLN A 720 -0.62 -8.48 22.26
N TRP A 721 -0.17 -7.89 23.37
CA TRP A 721 1.05 -7.08 23.43
C TRP A 721 2.28 -7.87 22.97
N LYS A 722 2.43 -9.13 23.41
CA LYS A 722 3.55 -10.00 23.06
C LYS A 722 3.53 -10.41 21.58
N CYS A 723 2.35 -10.66 21.01
CA CYS A 723 2.19 -10.95 19.59
C CYS A 723 2.37 -9.71 18.69
N LEU A 724 2.11 -8.50 19.19
CA LEU A 724 2.34 -7.25 18.47
C LEU A 724 3.80 -6.74 18.53
N GLY A 725 4.64 -7.29 19.42
CA GLY A 725 6.04 -6.86 19.58
C GLY A 725 6.22 -5.44 20.15
N CYS A 726 5.18 -4.88 20.76
CA CYS A 726 5.18 -3.49 21.26
C CYS A 726 6.11 -3.29 22.46
N SER A 727 6.52 -2.05 22.72
CA SER A 727 7.27 -1.70 23.95
C SER A 727 6.48 -2.00 25.22
N HIS A 728 7.17 -2.49 26.27
CA HIS A 728 6.61 -2.71 27.61
C HIS A 728 5.96 -1.44 28.18
N ARG A 729 6.42 -0.24 27.77
CA ARG A 729 5.88 1.06 28.18
C ARG A 729 4.37 1.17 27.95
N PHE A 730 3.88 0.68 26.81
CA PHE A 730 2.46 0.72 26.44
C PHE A 730 1.64 -0.24 27.31
N LEU A 731 2.14 -1.46 27.55
CA LEU A 731 1.51 -2.43 28.45
C LEU A 731 1.40 -1.87 29.87
N PHE A 732 2.47 -1.30 30.43
CA PHE A 732 2.47 -0.75 31.79
C PHE A 732 1.58 0.49 31.90
N ALA A 733 1.59 1.38 30.89
CA ALA A 733 0.68 2.52 30.83
C ALA A 733 -0.80 2.08 30.78
N PHE A 734 -1.10 1.01 30.05
CA PHE A 734 -2.45 0.46 29.91
C PHE A 734 -2.91 -0.21 31.20
N ILE A 735 -2.08 -1.06 31.80
CA ILE A 735 -2.34 -1.70 33.10
C ILE A 735 -2.61 -0.62 34.17
N ARG A 736 -1.85 0.47 34.19
CA ARG A 736 -2.10 1.61 35.09
C ARG A 736 -3.47 2.26 34.84
N LYS A 737 -3.84 2.53 33.58
CA LYS A 737 -5.18 3.06 33.23
C LYS A 737 -6.32 2.09 33.59
N VAL A 738 -6.10 0.78 33.48
CA VAL A 738 -7.04 -0.23 33.97
C VAL A 738 -7.16 -0.18 35.49
N LEU A 739 -6.03 -0.11 36.22
CA LEU A 739 -6.00 -0.02 37.69
C LEU A 739 -6.72 1.24 38.21
N ASP A 740 -6.48 2.41 37.61
CA ASP A 740 -7.21 3.66 37.90
C ASP A 740 -8.74 3.47 37.81
N VAL A 741 -9.18 2.64 36.86
CA VAL A 741 -10.59 2.43 36.51
C VAL A 741 -11.24 1.28 37.30
N VAL A 742 -10.48 0.29 37.79
CA VAL A 742 -10.95 -0.77 38.72
C VAL A 742 -10.73 -0.42 40.19
N ASN A 743 -10.70 0.87 40.52
CA ASN A 743 -10.53 1.44 41.88
C ASN A 743 -9.21 1.05 42.57
N ASN A 744 -8.11 0.98 41.81
CA ASN A 744 -6.76 0.64 42.30
C ASN A 744 -6.68 -0.68 43.10
N ARG A 745 -7.50 -1.66 42.68
CA ARG A 745 -7.50 -3.04 43.19
C ARG A 745 -6.16 -3.75 42.93
N LEU A 746 -5.24 -3.63 43.87
CA LEU A 746 -3.90 -4.22 43.79
C LEU A 746 -3.92 -5.76 43.75
N ASP A 747 -5.02 -6.41 44.15
CA ASP A 747 -5.19 -7.86 44.01
C ASP A 747 -5.25 -8.30 42.53
N VAL A 748 -5.73 -7.43 41.63
CA VAL A 748 -5.70 -7.66 40.17
C VAL A 748 -4.26 -7.72 39.67
N LEU A 749 -3.43 -6.73 40.08
CA LEU A 749 -2.01 -6.68 39.71
C LEU A 749 -1.25 -7.88 40.28
N ASN A 750 -1.52 -8.27 41.53
CA ASN A 750 -0.88 -9.41 42.17
C ASN A 750 -1.24 -10.76 41.49
N LYS A 751 -2.50 -10.93 41.05
CA LYS A 751 -2.93 -12.12 40.30
C LYS A 751 -2.28 -12.20 38.92
N LEU A 752 -2.26 -11.09 38.18
CA LEU A 752 -1.58 -10.98 36.89
C LEU A 752 -0.08 -11.28 37.05
N ALA A 753 0.58 -10.67 38.04
CA ALA A 753 1.98 -10.92 38.37
C ALA A 753 2.26 -12.39 38.69
N ALA A 754 1.39 -13.05 39.47
CA ALA A 754 1.50 -14.48 39.75
C ALA A 754 1.31 -15.35 38.50
N GLN A 755 0.36 -15.03 37.60
CA GLN A 755 0.15 -15.75 36.34
C GLN A 755 1.32 -15.56 35.37
N LEU A 756 1.86 -14.35 35.23
CA LEU A 756 3.03 -14.05 34.40
C LEU A 756 4.29 -14.80 34.88
N ARG A 757 4.55 -14.85 36.18
CA ARG A 757 5.65 -15.65 36.75
C ARG A 757 5.43 -17.16 36.57
N THR A 758 4.27 -17.69 36.97
CA THR A 758 4.04 -19.15 37.05
C THR A 758 3.69 -19.83 35.73
N VAL A 759 2.89 -19.19 34.87
CA VAL A 759 2.42 -19.77 33.61
C VAL A 759 3.34 -19.40 32.45
N PHE A 760 3.81 -18.14 32.42
CA PHE A 760 4.58 -17.60 31.29
C PHE A 760 6.08 -17.46 31.55
N LYS A 761 6.55 -17.62 32.80
CA LYS A 761 7.97 -17.52 33.23
C LYS A 761 8.60 -16.14 33.00
N GLU A 762 7.79 -15.09 33.15
CA GLU A 762 8.11 -13.70 32.81
C GLU A 762 8.61 -12.88 34.03
N ASP A 763 9.48 -13.43 34.87
CA ASP A 763 9.91 -12.80 36.13
C ASP A 763 10.54 -11.40 35.96
N THR A 764 11.32 -11.19 34.90
CA THR A 764 11.92 -9.88 34.57
C THR A 764 10.85 -8.84 34.22
N LEU A 765 9.90 -9.21 33.35
CA LEU A 765 8.78 -8.35 32.95
C LEU A 765 7.94 -7.92 34.15
N VAL A 766 7.63 -8.86 35.04
CA VAL A 766 6.81 -8.58 36.24
C VAL A 766 7.56 -7.70 37.23
N SER A 767 8.88 -7.85 37.35
CA SER A 767 9.70 -6.98 38.21
C SER A 767 9.69 -5.53 37.71
N LEU A 768 9.91 -5.32 36.41
CA LEU A 768 9.81 -4.01 35.76
C LEU A 768 8.40 -3.40 35.84
N MET A 769 7.35 -4.22 35.68
CA MET A 769 5.95 -3.81 35.80
C MET A 769 5.63 -3.34 37.23
N GLU A 770 6.07 -4.11 38.23
CA GLU A 770 5.89 -3.75 39.63
C GLU A 770 6.62 -2.46 40.00
N GLU A 771 7.84 -2.24 39.49
CA GLU A 771 8.64 -1.03 39.71
C GLU A 771 7.99 0.20 39.07
N ALA A 772 7.67 0.15 37.77
CA ALA A 772 7.02 1.24 37.04
C ALA A 772 5.63 1.64 37.58
N ILE A 773 4.97 0.76 38.33
CA ILE A 773 3.70 1.05 39.03
C ILE A 773 3.95 1.58 40.46
N LYS A 774 5.09 1.29 41.08
CA LYS A 774 5.47 1.79 42.43
C LYS A 774 6.01 3.23 42.38
N GLU A 775 6.75 3.63 41.35
CA GLU A 775 7.42 4.95 41.21
C GLU A 775 6.50 6.20 41.17
N ARG A 776 5.18 6.05 41.31
CA ARG A 776 4.21 7.16 41.31
C ARG A 776 3.26 7.19 42.52
N LYS A 777 3.67 6.57 43.64
CA LYS A 777 3.01 6.75 44.96
C LYS A 777 3.76 7.77 45.81
#